data_AF-A0A7C0ZND6-F1
#
_entry.id   AF-A0A7C0ZND6-F1
#
_cell.length_a   1.000
_cell.length_b   1.000
_cell.length_c   1.000
_cell.angle_alpha   90.00
_cell.angle_beta   90.00
_cell.angle_gamma   90.00
#
_symmetry.space_group_name_H-M   'P 1'
#
loop_
_entity.id
_entity.type
_entity.pdbx_description
1 polymer ?
#
loop_
_entity_poly.entity_id
_entity_poly.type
_entity_poly.pdbx_seq_one_letter_code
_entity_poly.pdbx_strand_id
1 'polypeptide(L)'
;MNRILVFMILVFTMGQAMPQDPMTHHVTVNSDGSFTPQYVYVNHGDTVIWHFCKNTDNIVPVDSLGKEEGLIFQYKPFNSTDPNEFTGPLPVAVSGIFTQSPESPPAGFEIYNLGESACEPAAFANNQFLCSTGEDFATMDWTWQQTGITGVNIRMRWNEINTAPGVYDWSVLDREIRKAVENGKMYNLTFKAGAQGTPDWIFNPVIAGDRKVTPVTVQMVKDNGISCFVPWKMGSPSDSNYLYHYFEMWKAAAAHLKEKNAYYRALAYVKPSGLNEISPENKLPRGCNSICSVVDCNDRAWAEEGKYTPQAVYTFYSKQTALLAELFPEKYMSYMLIQNGFPLINNYSEYKEPLTEPLPGPLEQTVTILKNGRLEHGLRFVVQHNGVGPRPQDRNPPMDPCPNEGIHPAVGPFAYAGMGCPNPFVLREGERGQITGFQTVNASGDALNPATVSNPVELESAIRNVWENSDAIFMEIYEQRFWEAEMTGPVLDPDATGRTIGEWNELFHQRRLDFWPDLPNPFPLSHYHVFEYNHQQPGENQVFYYVNASATSTERTDNPYGAVIVLPSGPNFIGNLNDSGRRETVRCYPNPFEESFTVHYSLEKPGLVEMVLMDVMGRAHDVLVSAYKTPGEYTVEYAGIGSNKQQLPPGVYFLRTTIAGDITVSKIIKTLNKHP
;
A
#
# COMPACT_ATOMS: atom_id res chain seq x y z
N MET A 1 8.37 -67.31 -64.85
CA MET A 1 7.35 -67.19 -63.78
C MET A 1 8.01 -66.56 -62.56
N ASN A 2 7.22 -65.85 -61.75
CA ASN A 2 7.53 -64.99 -60.59
C ASN A 2 8.06 -63.57 -60.89
N ARG A 3 7.12 -62.62 -60.88
CA ARG A 3 7.35 -61.18 -60.66
C ARG A 3 7.45 -60.92 -59.16
N ILE A 4 8.51 -60.26 -58.72
CA ILE A 4 8.68 -59.73 -57.36
C ILE A 4 8.16 -58.29 -57.35
N LEU A 5 7.17 -58.01 -56.49
CA LEU A 5 6.67 -56.67 -56.20
C LEU A 5 7.45 -56.11 -55.01
N VAL A 6 8.11 -54.96 -55.17
CA VAL A 6 8.73 -54.20 -54.08
C VAL A 6 7.73 -53.14 -53.64
N PHE A 7 7.23 -53.23 -52.41
CA PHE A 7 6.42 -52.19 -51.78
C PHE A 7 7.34 -51.19 -51.07
N MET A 8 7.30 -49.94 -51.52
CA MET A 8 7.96 -48.80 -50.89
C MET A 8 6.99 -48.18 -49.88
N ILE A 9 7.29 -48.30 -48.58
CA ILE A 9 6.52 -47.68 -47.51
C ILE A 9 7.01 -46.25 -47.34
N LEU A 10 6.20 -45.26 -47.72
CA LEU A 10 6.39 -43.87 -47.32
C LEU A 10 5.91 -43.69 -45.87
N VAL A 11 6.84 -43.41 -44.96
CA VAL A 11 6.54 -42.97 -43.60
C VAL A 11 6.34 -41.45 -43.63
N PHE A 12 5.11 -40.98 -43.38
CA PHE A 12 4.85 -39.57 -43.11
C PHE A 12 5.20 -39.29 -41.64
N THR A 13 6.28 -38.53 -41.40
CA THR A 13 6.56 -37.94 -40.10
C THR A 13 5.64 -36.72 -39.91
N MET A 14 4.69 -36.79 -38.98
CA MET A 14 3.97 -35.60 -38.50
C MET A 14 4.98 -34.72 -37.76
N GLY A 15 5.23 -33.52 -38.29
CA GLY A 15 6.00 -32.50 -37.57
C GLY A 15 5.22 -32.03 -36.35
N GLN A 16 5.77 -32.26 -35.15
CA GLN A 16 5.29 -31.58 -33.95
C GLN A 16 5.68 -30.10 -34.06
N ALA A 17 4.71 -29.19 -33.96
CA ALA A 17 4.99 -27.79 -33.76
C ALA A 17 5.73 -27.64 -32.43
N MET A 18 6.93 -27.05 -32.45
CA MET A 18 7.66 -26.72 -31.24
C MET A 18 6.85 -25.66 -30.46
N PRO A 19 6.75 -25.75 -29.12
CA PRO A 19 6.24 -24.65 -28.31
C PRO A 19 7.03 -23.39 -28.65
N GLN A 20 6.33 -22.29 -28.92
CA GLN A 20 6.99 -21.00 -29.09
C GLN A 20 7.57 -20.60 -27.72
N ASP A 21 8.83 -20.20 -27.68
CA ASP A 21 9.45 -19.76 -26.42
C ASP A 21 8.69 -18.53 -25.87
N PRO A 22 8.42 -18.48 -24.55
CA PRO A 22 7.79 -17.33 -23.92
C PRO A 22 8.45 -16.00 -24.29
N MET A 23 7.64 -15.01 -24.65
CA MET A 23 8.08 -13.67 -25.03
C MET A 23 7.87 -12.66 -23.91
N THR A 24 8.71 -11.60 -23.91
CA THR A 24 8.56 -10.45 -23.02
C THR A 24 8.01 -9.26 -23.79
N HIS A 25 6.96 -8.65 -23.26
CA HIS A 25 6.28 -7.47 -23.78
C HIS A 25 6.51 -6.29 -22.84
N HIS A 26 6.57 -5.08 -23.38
CA HIS A 26 6.86 -3.88 -22.61
C HIS A 26 5.74 -2.85 -22.75
N VAL A 27 5.35 -2.27 -21.61
CA VAL A 27 4.37 -1.19 -21.51
C VAL A 27 4.99 -0.05 -20.73
N THR A 28 4.90 1.17 -21.27
CA THR A 28 5.26 2.39 -20.53
C THR A 28 4.01 2.96 -19.85
N VAL A 29 4.11 3.25 -18.55
CA VAL A 29 3.14 4.07 -17.83
C VAL A 29 3.57 5.53 -18.00
N ASN A 30 2.74 6.31 -18.70
CA ASN A 30 3.01 7.70 -18.98
C ASN A 30 2.71 8.56 -17.74
N SER A 31 3.23 9.79 -17.72
CA SER A 31 3.10 10.71 -16.57
C SER A 31 1.65 11.11 -16.24
N ASP A 32 0.75 10.97 -17.21
CA ASP A 32 -0.70 11.22 -17.07
C ASP A 32 -1.49 9.96 -16.66
N GLY A 33 -0.81 8.84 -16.41
CA GLY A 33 -1.40 7.56 -16.05
C GLY A 33 -1.80 6.67 -17.24
N SER A 34 -1.67 7.14 -18.49
CA SER A 34 -1.96 6.34 -19.69
C SER A 34 -0.88 5.31 -20.01
N PHE A 35 -1.18 4.35 -20.89
CA PHE A 35 -0.32 3.20 -21.17
C PHE A 35 0.08 3.13 -22.65
N THR A 36 1.36 2.88 -22.91
CA THR A 36 1.92 2.75 -24.27
C THR A 36 2.68 1.42 -24.42
N PRO A 37 2.22 0.46 -25.24
CA PRO A 37 0.91 0.46 -25.91
C PRO A 37 -0.23 0.31 -24.90
N GLN A 38 -1.42 0.75 -25.30
CA GLN A 38 -2.63 0.60 -24.46
C GLN A 38 -3.08 -0.87 -24.36
N TYR A 39 -2.90 -1.63 -25.44
CA TYR A 39 -3.28 -3.04 -25.54
C TYR A 39 -2.05 -3.89 -25.82
N VAL A 40 -1.88 -4.98 -25.07
CA VAL A 40 -0.82 -5.95 -25.27
C VAL A 40 -1.45 -7.32 -25.52
N TYR A 41 -0.98 -8.00 -26.57
CA TYR A 41 -1.41 -9.36 -26.89
C TYR A 41 -0.31 -10.33 -26.48
N VAL A 42 -0.65 -11.33 -25.69
CA VAL A 42 0.30 -12.26 -25.10
C VAL A 42 -0.17 -13.70 -25.28
N ASN A 43 0.76 -14.64 -25.36
CA ASN A 43 0.47 -16.07 -25.27
C ASN A 43 0.56 -16.55 -23.82
N HIS A 44 0.07 -17.77 -23.56
CA HIS A 44 0.33 -18.43 -22.28
C HIS A 44 1.85 -18.51 -22.00
N GLY A 45 2.27 -18.05 -20.82
CA GLY A 45 3.66 -18.04 -20.38
C GLY A 45 4.43 -16.76 -20.74
N ASP A 46 3.89 -15.88 -21.57
CA ASP A 46 4.51 -14.59 -21.88
C ASP A 46 4.54 -13.67 -20.66
N THR A 47 5.56 -12.80 -20.61
CA THR A 47 5.74 -11.80 -19.56
C THR A 47 5.34 -10.42 -20.06
N VAL A 48 4.60 -9.64 -19.26
CA VAL A 48 4.44 -8.20 -19.47
C VAL A 48 5.24 -7.46 -18.42
N ILE A 49 6.04 -6.48 -18.84
CA ILE A 49 6.79 -5.57 -17.99
C ILE A 49 6.22 -4.16 -18.16
N TRP A 50 5.71 -3.59 -17.08
CA TRP A 50 5.35 -2.17 -17.00
C TRP A 50 6.54 -1.36 -16.51
N HIS A 51 6.91 -0.33 -17.25
CA HIS A 51 7.92 0.66 -16.87
C HIS A 51 7.21 1.90 -16.34
N PHE A 52 7.54 2.29 -15.12
CA PHE A 52 6.91 3.39 -14.40
C PHE A 52 7.61 4.72 -14.65
N CYS A 53 6.83 5.80 -14.67
CA CYS A 53 7.34 7.17 -14.76
C CYS A 53 7.75 7.69 -13.38
N LYS A 54 7.04 7.27 -12.33
CA LYS A 54 7.22 7.70 -10.94
C LYS A 54 7.26 6.51 -10.00
N ASN A 55 7.87 6.71 -8.83
CA ASN A 55 7.94 5.73 -7.75
C ASN A 55 6.57 5.44 -7.10
N THR A 56 5.56 6.28 -7.34
CA THR A 56 4.17 6.11 -6.89
C THR A 56 3.26 5.42 -7.92
N ASP A 57 3.77 5.14 -9.12
CA ASP A 57 2.98 4.46 -10.15
C ASP A 57 2.71 3.01 -9.78
N ASN A 58 1.63 2.49 -10.34
CA ASN A 58 1.15 1.17 -10.03
C ASN A 58 0.36 0.53 -11.16
N ILE A 59 0.20 -0.78 -11.06
CA ILE A 59 -0.69 -1.58 -11.89
C ILE A 59 -1.69 -2.27 -10.98
N VAL A 60 -2.97 -1.96 -11.21
CA VAL A 60 -4.08 -2.51 -10.47
C VAL A 60 -5.11 -3.10 -11.45
N PRO A 61 -5.32 -4.43 -11.45
CA PRO A 61 -6.39 -5.08 -12.17
C PRO A 61 -7.77 -4.53 -11.78
N VAL A 62 -8.63 -4.34 -12.77
CA VAL A 62 -10.01 -3.84 -12.60
C VAL A 62 -11.00 -4.67 -13.42
N ASP A 63 -12.24 -4.72 -12.95
CA ASP A 63 -13.37 -5.19 -13.75
C ASP A 63 -13.94 -4.02 -14.56
N SER A 64 -14.35 -4.28 -15.81
CA SER A 64 -15.03 -3.31 -16.64
C SER A 64 -16.54 -3.50 -16.56
N LEU A 65 -17.24 -2.46 -16.09
CA LEU A 65 -18.69 -2.38 -16.08
C LEU A 65 -19.14 -1.39 -17.16
N GLY A 66 -19.45 -1.87 -18.37
CA GLY A 66 -20.08 -1.04 -19.39
C GLY A 66 -19.88 -1.52 -20.83
N LYS A 67 -20.92 -1.34 -21.66
CA LYS A 67 -20.88 -1.43 -23.12
C LYS A 67 -21.05 -0.02 -23.71
N GLU A 68 -20.22 0.28 -24.71
CA GLU A 68 -20.36 1.30 -25.76
C GLU A 68 -20.26 2.80 -25.44
N GLU A 69 -20.38 3.30 -24.21
CA GLU A 69 -20.07 4.71 -23.86
C GLU A 69 -19.34 4.84 -22.50
N GLY A 70 -18.00 4.83 -22.53
CA GLY A 70 -17.14 5.01 -21.35
C GLY A 70 -17.05 3.77 -20.45
N LEU A 71 -15.85 3.23 -20.25
CA LEU A 71 -15.64 2.12 -19.33
C LEU A 71 -15.64 2.64 -17.89
N ILE A 72 -16.58 2.18 -17.05
CA ILE A 72 -16.50 2.34 -15.60
C ILE A 72 -15.69 1.17 -15.06
N PHE A 73 -14.67 1.47 -14.27
CA PHE A 73 -13.81 0.47 -13.65
C PHE A 73 -14.13 0.29 -12.17
N GLN A 74 -14.09 -0.97 -11.72
CA GLN A 74 -14.13 -1.31 -10.30
C GLN A 74 -12.88 -2.10 -9.94
N TYR A 75 -12.27 -1.79 -8.79
CA TYR A 75 -11.16 -2.57 -8.27
C TYR A 75 -11.60 -4.02 -8.01
N LYS A 76 -10.76 -4.96 -8.43
CA LYS A 76 -10.99 -6.37 -8.16
C LYS A 76 -10.59 -6.72 -6.71
N PRO A 77 -11.15 -7.81 -6.14
CA PRO A 77 -10.59 -8.40 -4.94
C PRO A 77 -9.16 -8.87 -5.17
N PHE A 78 -8.28 -8.64 -4.19
CA PHE A 78 -6.92 -9.19 -4.18
C PHE A 78 -6.97 -10.70 -3.91
N ASN A 79 -6.42 -11.50 -4.81
CA ASN A 79 -6.39 -12.95 -4.67
C ASN A 79 -5.02 -13.53 -5.02
N SER A 80 -4.19 -13.76 -4.01
CA SER A 80 -2.84 -14.35 -4.18
C SER A 80 -2.83 -15.77 -4.74
N THR A 81 -3.98 -16.45 -4.86
CA THR A 81 -4.09 -17.78 -5.47
C THR A 81 -4.51 -17.74 -6.93
N ASP A 82 -4.94 -16.58 -7.45
CA ASP A 82 -5.18 -16.40 -8.89
C ASP A 82 -3.82 -16.31 -9.59
N PRO A 83 -3.50 -17.21 -10.54
CA PRO A 83 -2.24 -17.14 -11.27
C PRO A 83 -2.09 -15.85 -12.08
N ASN A 84 -3.19 -15.15 -12.39
CA ASN A 84 -3.20 -13.85 -13.05
C ASN A 84 -3.49 -12.68 -12.07
N GLU A 85 -3.16 -12.82 -10.78
CA GLU A 85 -3.09 -11.69 -9.84
C GLU A 85 -1.79 -10.92 -10.08
N PHE A 86 -1.89 -9.78 -10.77
CA PHE A 86 -0.75 -8.93 -11.11
C PHE A 86 -0.77 -7.56 -10.45
N THR A 87 -1.60 -7.35 -9.41
CA THR A 87 -1.59 -6.13 -8.59
C THR A 87 -0.18 -5.89 -8.06
N GLY A 88 0.44 -4.77 -8.45
CA GLY A 88 1.77 -4.49 -7.96
C GLY A 88 2.39 -3.20 -8.50
N PRO A 89 3.55 -2.81 -7.97
CA PRO A 89 4.35 -3.51 -6.96
C PRO A 89 3.67 -3.61 -5.59
N LEU A 90 3.84 -4.75 -4.90
CA LEU A 90 3.46 -4.87 -3.49
C LEU A 90 4.61 -4.32 -2.62
N PRO A 91 4.32 -3.42 -1.68
CA PRO A 91 5.34 -2.80 -0.84
C PRO A 91 5.99 -3.79 0.13
N VAL A 92 7.31 -3.70 0.29
CA VAL A 92 8.10 -4.54 1.20
C VAL A 92 9.03 -3.66 2.04
N ALA A 93 8.88 -3.72 3.37
CA ALA A 93 9.70 -2.94 4.31
C ALA A 93 9.78 -1.46 3.90
N VAL A 94 8.61 -0.83 3.80
CA VAL A 94 8.45 0.56 3.35
C VAL A 94 9.23 1.51 4.25
N SER A 95 10.05 2.36 3.63
CA SER A 95 10.86 3.38 4.29
C SER A 95 10.27 4.77 4.12
N GLY A 96 10.84 5.77 4.78
CA GLY A 96 10.49 7.18 4.61
C GLY A 96 9.75 7.78 5.81
N ILE A 97 9.16 8.95 5.60
CA ILE A 97 8.44 9.70 6.62
C ILE A 97 6.95 9.47 6.45
N PHE A 98 6.29 9.17 7.56
CA PHE A 98 4.85 9.01 7.66
C PHE A 98 4.28 10.08 8.59
N THR A 99 3.10 10.61 8.28
CA THR A 99 2.37 11.43 9.27
C THR A 99 1.41 10.56 10.07
N GLN A 100 1.05 10.99 11.27
CA GLN A 100 0.00 10.34 12.05
C GLN A 100 -1.35 10.98 11.76
N SER A 101 -2.35 10.19 11.40
CA SER A 101 -3.74 10.68 11.33
C SER A 101 -4.19 11.16 12.71
N PRO A 102 -5.13 12.11 12.82
CA PRO A 102 -5.74 12.46 14.11
C PRO A 102 -6.23 11.21 14.85
N GLU A 103 -5.94 11.10 16.14
CA GLU A 103 -6.41 9.99 16.96
C GLU A 103 -7.62 10.46 17.74
N SER A 104 -8.80 9.94 17.40
CA SER A 104 -10.04 10.29 18.09
C SER A 104 -9.95 10.18 19.61
N PRO A 105 -10.79 10.93 20.35
CA PRO A 105 -11.22 12.25 19.89
C PRO A 105 -9.93 13.09 19.86
N PRO A 106 -9.58 13.63 18.69
CA PRO A 106 -10.31 14.81 18.26
C PRO A 106 -10.63 14.85 16.75
N ALA A 107 -11.34 15.93 16.40
CA ALA A 107 -11.60 16.41 15.04
C ALA A 107 -10.31 16.52 14.22
N GLY A 108 -10.43 16.37 12.90
CA GLY A 108 -9.35 16.64 11.95
C GLY A 108 -8.88 18.10 11.98
N PHE A 109 -7.81 18.39 11.26
CA PHE A 109 -7.26 19.75 11.21
C PHE A 109 -7.83 20.59 10.05
N GLU A 110 -7.96 21.89 10.30
CA GLU A 110 -8.31 22.92 9.32
C GLU A 110 -7.38 24.12 9.47
N ILE A 111 -7.16 24.84 8.37
CA ILE A 111 -6.27 26.01 8.32
C ILE A 111 -7.10 27.29 8.51
N TYR A 112 -6.65 28.14 9.44
CA TYR A 112 -7.23 29.45 9.75
C TYR A 112 -6.20 30.56 9.58
N ASN A 113 -6.65 31.80 9.37
CA ASN A 113 -5.78 32.98 9.31
C ASN A 113 -5.80 33.77 10.62
N LEU A 114 -4.68 34.39 10.98
CA LEU A 114 -4.60 35.28 12.15
C LEU A 114 -5.65 36.41 12.04
N GLY A 115 -6.39 36.62 13.13
CA GLY A 115 -7.47 37.60 13.22
C GLY A 115 -8.87 37.02 13.04
N GLU A 116 -8.98 35.76 12.63
CA GLU A 116 -10.23 35.00 12.71
C GLU A 116 -10.53 34.61 14.18
N SER A 117 -11.80 34.59 14.57
CA SER A 117 -12.25 34.10 15.89
C SER A 117 -12.15 32.58 15.89
N ALA A 118 -11.06 32.00 16.39
CA ALA A 118 -10.85 30.56 16.28
C ALA A 118 -10.17 29.93 17.48
N CYS A 119 -10.16 28.59 17.45
CA CYS A 119 -9.86 27.64 18.52
C CYS A 119 -8.48 27.83 19.17
N GLU A 120 -8.16 27.01 20.18
CA GLU A 120 -6.79 26.84 20.66
C GLU A 120 -5.90 26.22 19.56
N PRO A 121 -4.90 26.94 19.02
CA PRO A 121 -4.17 26.49 17.84
C PRO A 121 -3.28 25.29 18.11
N ALA A 122 -3.32 24.32 17.18
CA ALA A 122 -2.48 23.13 17.23
C ALA A 122 -1.08 23.34 16.62
N ALA A 123 -0.90 24.34 15.75
CA ALA A 123 0.36 24.75 15.13
C ALA A 123 0.22 26.15 14.51
N PHE A 124 1.35 26.86 14.31
CA PHE A 124 1.38 28.19 13.69
C PHE A 124 2.39 28.25 12.57
N ALA A 125 2.03 28.83 11.42
CA ALA A 125 2.97 29.10 10.35
C ALA A 125 2.63 30.41 9.66
N ASN A 126 3.58 31.36 9.65
CA ASN A 126 3.39 32.70 9.09
C ASN A 126 2.14 33.40 9.64
N ASN A 127 1.17 33.71 8.77
CA ASN A 127 -0.10 34.36 9.13
C ASN A 127 -1.26 33.35 9.25
N GLN A 128 -0.95 32.06 9.36
CA GLN A 128 -1.91 30.96 9.45
C GLN A 128 -1.67 30.09 10.69
N PHE A 129 -2.69 29.34 11.08
CA PHE A 129 -2.60 28.36 12.16
C PHE A 129 -3.58 27.20 11.93
N LEU A 130 -3.29 26.06 12.56
CA LEU A 130 -4.17 24.89 12.51
C LEU A 130 -5.13 24.84 13.69
N CYS A 131 -6.37 24.48 13.40
CA CYS A 131 -7.41 24.20 14.37
C CYS A 131 -7.90 22.76 14.24
N SER A 132 -8.15 22.10 15.37
CA SER A 132 -8.79 20.77 15.41
C SER A 132 -10.32 20.96 15.33
N THR A 133 -10.79 21.37 14.16
CA THR A 133 -12.21 21.66 13.85
C THR A 133 -12.71 20.95 12.58
N GLY A 134 -11.82 20.24 11.88
CA GLY A 134 -12.15 19.53 10.65
C GLY A 134 -12.97 18.27 10.87
N GLU A 135 -13.24 17.55 9.78
CA GLU A 135 -13.98 16.29 9.82
C GLU A 135 -13.31 15.30 10.79
N ASP A 136 -14.11 14.64 11.62
CA ASP A 136 -13.59 13.69 12.60
C ASP A 136 -12.71 12.62 11.92
N PHE A 137 -11.59 12.30 12.58
CA PHE A 137 -10.61 11.31 12.12
C PHE A 137 -9.88 11.65 10.81
N ALA A 138 -10.21 12.77 10.16
CA ALA A 138 -9.71 13.05 8.83
C ALA A 138 -8.29 13.63 8.88
N THR A 139 -7.38 13.01 8.15
CA THR A 139 -6.13 13.66 7.74
C THR A 139 -6.48 14.68 6.65
N MET A 140 -5.82 15.85 6.71
CA MET A 140 -6.06 16.93 5.76
C MET A 140 -5.77 16.48 4.32
N ASP A 141 -6.60 16.91 3.37
CA ASP A 141 -6.35 16.66 1.94
C ASP A 141 -5.00 17.23 1.51
N TRP A 142 -4.61 18.38 2.09
CA TRP A 142 -3.31 18.98 1.89
C TRP A 142 -2.18 18.00 2.25
N THR A 143 -2.28 17.28 3.38
CA THR A 143 -1.26 16.32 3.83
C THR A 143 -1.10 15.18 2.83
N TRP A 144 -2.21 14.61 2.35
CA TRP A 144 -2.19 13.53 1.36
C TRP A 144 -1.54 13.94 0.03
N GLN A 145 -1.67 15.20 -0.35
CA GLN A 145 -1.12 15.76 -1.60
C GLN A 145 0.38 16.09 -1.53
N GLN A 146 0.98 16.16 -0.33
CA GLN A 146 2.38 16.56 -0.21
C GLN A 146 3.34 15.47 -0.65
N THR A 147 4.33 15.82 -1.47
CA THR A 147 5.35 14.86 -1.96
C THR A 147 6.41 14.53 -0.91
N GLY A 148 6.57 15.36 0.12
CA GLY A 148 7.62 15.20 1.14
C GLY A 148 7.45 14.01 2.09
N ILE A 149 6.33 13.29 2.01
CA ILE A 149 6.04 12.13 2.86
C ILE A 149 5.72 10.89 2.03
N THR A 150 6.01 9.72 2.59
CA THR A 150 5.68 8.42 2.02
C THR A 150 4.22 8.06 2.21
N GLY A 151 3.65 8.42 3.37
CA GLY A 151 2.33 7.95 3.73
C GLY A 151 1.80 8.45 5.06
N VAL A 152 0.73 7.82 5.53
CA VAL A 152 0.06 8.16 6.80
C VAL A 152 -0.14 6.90 7.63
N ASN A 153 0.11 6.97 8.93
CA ASN A 153 -0.36 5.99 9.89
C ASN A 153 -1.82 6.29 10.24
N ILE A 154 -2.73 5.49 9.68
CA ILE A 154 -4.17 5.57 9.95
C ILE A 154 -4.44 4.88 11.29
N ARG A 155 -4.84 5.69 12.27
CA ARG A 155 -5.10 5.28 13.65
C ARG A 155 -6.59 5.15 13.87
N MET A 156 -7.07 3.91 13.95
CA MET A 156 -8.47 3.58 14.19
C MET A 156 -8.66 3.07 15.62
N ARG A 157 -9.83 3.28 16.23
CA ARG A 157 -10.21 2.58 17.46
C ARG A 157 -11.12 1.40 17.15
N TRP A 158 -11.00 0.35 17.95
CA TRP A 158 -11.79 -0.86 17.77
C TRP A 158 -13.30 -0.61 18.01
N ASN A 159 -13.68 0.20 19.00
CA ASN A 159 -15.07 0.55 19.28
C ASN A 159 -15.77 1.36 18.18
N GLU A 160 -15.02 2.11 17.39
CA GLU A 160 -15.56 2.87 16.26
C GLU A 160 -15.77 1.99 15.05
N ILE A 161 -14.80 1.12 14.76
CA ILE A 161 -14.90 0.24 13.60
C ILE A 161 -15.82 -0.95 13.84
N ASN A 162 -16.00 -1.39 15.09
CA ASN A 162 -16.78 -2.56 15.45
C ASN A 162 -17.88 -2.21 16.46
N THR A 163 -18.96 -1.61 15.94
CA THR A 163 -20.02 -0.95 16.71
C THR A 163 -20.94 -1.93 17.45
N ALA A 164 -21.06 -3.17 16.97
CA ALA A 164 -21.81 -4.26 17.59
C ALA A 164 -21.22 -5.64 17.18
N PRO A 165 -21.61 -6.77 17.81
CA PRO A 165 -21.10 -8.08 17.43
C PRO A 165 -21.25 -8.36 15.92
N GLY A 166 -20.12 -8.53 15.22
CA GLY A 166 -20.10 -8.78 13.78
C GLY A 166 -20.53 -7.61 12.88
N VAL A 167 -20.79 -6.42 13.44
CA VAL A 167 -21.15 -5.21 12.68
C VAL A 167 -19.94 -4.29 12.64
N TYR A 168 -19.55 -3.92 11.41
CA TYR A 168 -18.38 -3.06 11.17
C TYR A 168 -18.76 -1.82 10.38
N ASP A 169 -18.18 -0.68 10.75
CA ASP A 169 -18.29 0.58 10.02
C ASP A 169 -16.92 0.95 9.43
N TRP A 170 -16.79 0.77 8.12
CA TRP A 170 -15.55 1.02 7.38
C TRP A 170 -15.45 2.44 6.81
N SER A 171 -16.45 3.31 7.02
CA SER A 171 -16.57 4.59 6.32
C SER A 171 -15.34 5.49 6.44
N VAL A 172 -14.85 5.68 7.67
CA VAL A 172 -13.63 6.46 7.96
C VAL A 172 -12.40 5.80 7.34
N LEU A 173 -12.26 4.49 7.48
CA LEU A 173 -11.11 3.75 6.94
C LEU A 173 -11.07 3.84 5.40
N ASP A 174 -12.20 3.63 4.74
CA ASP A 174 -12.34 3.72 3.28
C ASP A 174 -12.05 5.13 2.77
N ARG A 175 -12.53 6.16 3.49
CA ARG A 175 -12.24 7.56 3.16
C ARG A 175 -10.74 7.82 3.14
N GLU A 176 -10.03 7.46 4.22
CA GLU A 176 -8.59 7.71 4.34
C GLU A 176 -7.76 6.85 3.38
N ILE A 177 -8.10 5.57 3.20
CA ILE A 177 -7.37 4.70 2.24
C ILE A 177 -7.59 5.16 0.80
N ARG A 178 -8.80 5.60 0.44
CA ARG A 178 -9.04 6.17 -0.88
C ARG A 178 -8.13 7.37 -1.15
N LYS A 179 -8.00 8.29 -0.18
CA LYS A 179 -7.07 9.43 -0.28
C LYS A 179 -5.62 8.95 -0.43
N ALA A 180 -5.21 7.92 0.30
CA ALA A 180 -3.88 7.33 0.15
C ALA A 180 -3.64 6.82 -1.29
N VAL A 181 -4.56 5.99 -1.80
CA VAL A 181 -4.48 5.40 -3.14
C VAL A 181 -4.45 6.47 -4.23
N GLU A 182 -5.40 7.41 -4.21
CA GLU A 182 -5.55 8.46 -5.23
C GLU A 182 -4.38 9.46 -5.25
N ASN A 183 -3.58 9.55 -4.17
CA ASN A 183 -2.37 10.38 -4.11
C ASN A 183 -1.07 9.55 -4.21
N GLY A 184 -1.17 8.24 -4.49
CA GLY A 184 0.00 7.35 -4.59
C GLY A 184 0.79 7.22 -3.29
N LYS A 185 0.10 7.38 -2.15
CA LYS A 185 0.66 7.27 -0.80
C LYS A 185 0.45 5.88 -0.23
N MET A 186 1.33 5.52 0.69
CA MET A 186 1.19 4.32 1.48
C MET A 186 0.45 4.61 2.78
N TYR A 187 -0.06 3.58 3.44
CA TYR A 187 -0.61 3.74 4.78
C TYR A 187 -0.20 2.62 5.74
N ASN A 188 -0.04 3.00 7.01
CA ASN A 188 0.09 2.06 8.12
C ASN A 188 -1.28 1.93 8.79
N LEU A 189 -1.61 0.75 9.31
CA LEU A 189 -2.92 0.51 9.93
C LEU A 189 -2.78 0.01 11.36
N THR A 190 -3.44 0.72 12.28
CA THR A 190 -3.50 0.36 13.70
C THR A 190 -4.94 0.36 14.19
N PHE A 191 -5.32 -0.68 14.93
CA PHE A 191 -6.57 -0.72 15.70
C PHE A 191 -6.26 -0.64 17.19
N LYS A 192 -6.49 0.52 17.80
CA LYS A 192 -6.33 0.74 19.23
C LYS A 192 -7.51 0.13 20.00
N ALA A 193 -7.21 -0.45 21.15
CA ALA A 193 -8.19 -0.97 22.09
C ALA A 193 -8.05 -0.18 23.39
N GLY A 194 -7.85 -0.87 24.52
CA GLY A 194 -7.51 -0.25 25.77
C GLY A 194 -8.65 0.63 26.26
N ALA A 195 -8.27 1.63 27.05
CA ALA A 195 -9.21 2.40 27.85
C ALA A 195 -10.27 3.08 26.95
N GLN A 196 -9.84 3.68 25.84
CA GLN A 196 -10.72 4.49 24.98
C GLN A 196 -11.16 3.81 23.68
N GLY A 197 -10.56 2.66 23.34
CA GLY A 197 -10.82 1.99 22.07
C GLY A 197 -11.55 0.66 22.19
N THR A 198 -11.76 0.12 23.40
CA THR A 198 -12.46 -1.17 23.57
C THR A 198 -13.99 -1.00 23.44
N PRO A 199 -14.70 -1.80 22.61
CA PRO A 199 -16.15 -1.69 22.50
C PRO A 199 -16.87 -2.14 23.79
N ASP A 200 -17.77 -1.32 24.33
CA ASP A 200 -18.51 -1.63 25.56
C ASP A 200 -19.38 -2.89 25.46
N TRP A 201 -19.86 -3.21 24.25
CA TRP A 201 -20.76 -4.33 24.02
C TRP A 201 -20.11 -5.68 24.38
N ILE A 202 -18.77 -5.80 24.34
CA ILE A 202 -18.08 -7.05 24.68
C ILE A 202 -18.27 -7.41 26.16
N PHE A 203 -18.50 -6.42 27.02
CA PHE A 203 -18.70 -6.60 28.46
C PHE A 203 -20.16 -6.81 28.84
N ASN A 204 -21.09 -6.56 27.92
CA ASN A 204 -22.53 -6.64 28.16
C ASN A 204 -23.03 -8.09 27.93
N PRO A 205 -23.48 -8.80 28.97
CA PRO A 205 -23.93 -10.19 28.82
C PRO A 205 -25.18 -10.34 27.92
N VAL A 206 -26.00 -9.30 27.79
CA VAL A 206 -27.19 -9.34 26.93
C VAL A 206 -26.80 -9.26 25.45
N ILE A 207 -25.74 -8.51 25.12
CA ILE A 207 -25.29 -8.29 23.74
C ILE A 207 -24.27 -9.35 23.32
N ALA A 208 -23.24 -9.58 24.14
CA ALA A 208 -22.16 -10.52 23.82
C ALA A 208 -22.54 -11.99 24.09
N GLY A 209 -23.60 -12.26 24.86
CA GLY A 209 -24.04 -13.62 25.20
C GLY A 209 -22.91 -14.45 25.82
N ASP A 210 -22.73 -15.67 25.32
CA ASP A 210 -21.68 -16.61 25.77
C ASP A 210 -20.25 -16.12 25.46
N ARG A 211 -20.12 -15.12 24.59
CA ARG A 211 -18.83 -14.47 24.26
C ARG A 211 -18.56 -13.23 25.12
N LYS A 212 -19.29 -13.03 26.22
CA LYS A 212 -19.02 -11.91 27.14
C LYS A 212 -17.60 -11.97 27.71
N VAL A 213 -16.92 -10.83 27.70
CA VAL A 213 -15.62 -10.60 28.34
C VAL A 213 -15.84 -10.15 29.78
N THR A 214 -15.02 -10.65 30.70
CA THR A 214 -15.02 -10.12 32.08
C THR A 214 -14.06 -8.94 32.15
N PRO A 215 -14.55 -7.72 32.47
CA PRO A 215 -13.68 -6.55 32.47
C PRO A 215 -12.72 -6.58 33.67
N VAL A 216 -11.45 -6.28 33.43
CA VAL A 216 -10.53 -5.84 34.47
C VAL A 216 -10.77 -4.34 34.69
N THR A 217 -11.05 -3.95 35.93
CA THR A 217 -11.24 -2.53 36.26
C THR A 217 -9.94 -1.95 36.77
N VAL A 218 -9.26 -1.18 35.93
CA VAL A 218 -8.03 -0.45 36.27
C VAL A 218 -8.35 0.99 36.66
N GLN A 219 -7.47 1.61 37.43
CA GLN A 219 -7.54 3.02 37.77
C GLN A 219 -6.55 3.82 36.93
N MET A 220 -7.04 4.90 36.36
CA MET A 220 -6.26 5.79 35.50
C MET A 220 -6.30 7.21 36.00
N VAL A 221 -5.22 7.93 35.75
CA VAL A 221 -5.14 9.37 36.02
C VAL A 221 -5.77 10.10 34.85
N LYS A 222 -6.72 10.99 35.12
CA LYS A 222 -7.28 11.88 34.10
C LYS A 222 -6.70 13.30 34.28
N ASP A 223 -6.50 14.01 33.17
CA ASP A 223 -6.11 15.43 33.14
C ASP A 223 -4.77 15.71 33.85
N ASN A 224 -3.71 14.95 33.52
CA ASN A 224 -2.34 15.14 34.05
C ASN A 224 -2.22 15.16 35.59
N GLY A 225 -3.10 14.44 36.30
CA GLY A 225 -3.03 14.32 37.76
C GLY A 225 -3.80 15.39 38.53
N ILE A 226 -4.54 16.26 37.85
CA ILE A 226 -5.43 17.26 38.47
C ILE A 226 -6.64 16.57 39.11
N SER A 227 -7.16 15.53 38.47
CA SER A 227 -8.27 14.73 39.00
C SER A 227 -7.77 13.43 39.64
N CYS A 228 -8.52 12.96 40.64
CA CYS A 228 -8.30 11.64 41.24
C CYS A 228 -8.46 10.52 40.18
N PHE A 229 -8.05 9.32 40.55
CA PHE A 229 -8.23 8.14 39.71
C PHE A 229 -9.68 7.96 39.22
N VAL A 230 -9.81 7.59 37.94
CA VAL A 230 -11.07 7.18 37.31
C VAL A 230 -10.99 5.70 36.93
N PRO A 231 -12.07 4.92 37.10
CA PRO A 231 -12.10 3.50 36.75
C PRO A 231 -12.33 3.30 35.24
N TRP A 232 -11.59 2.36 34.64
CA TRP A 232 -11.72 1.97 33.24
C TRP A 232 -11.79 0.45 33.10
N LYS A 233 -12.58 -0.02 32.15
CA LYS A 233 -12.72 -1.44 31.84
C LYS A 233 -11.72 -1.84 30.75
N MET A 234 -10.99 -2.92 30.99
CA MET A 234 -10.05 -3.49 30.04
C MET A 234 -10.35 -4.98 29.82
N GLY A 235 -10.01 -5.46 28.63
CA GLY A 235 -9.94 -6.90 28.39
C GLY A 235 -8.63 -7.49 28.90
N SER A 236 -8.69 -8.72 29.40
CA SER A 236 -7.51 -9.46 29.85
C SER A 236 -6.84 -10.20 28.68
N PRO A 237 -5.50 -10.21 28.58
CA PRO A 237 -4.77 -11.07 27.64
C PRO A 237 -5.02 -12.57 27.87
N SER A 238 -5.57 -12.93 29.03
CA SER A 238 -5.90 -14.31 29.40
C SER A 238 -7.35 -14.69 29.07
N ASP A 239 -8.20 -13.72 28.70
CA ASP A 239 -9.61 -13.98 28.38
C ASP A 239 -9.75 -14.39 26.90
N SER A 240 -10.09 -15.66 26.65
CA SER A 240 -10.28 -16.19 25.29
C SER A 240 -11.37 -15.47 24.50
N ASN A 241 -12.38 -14.91 25.16
CA ASN A 241 -13.43 -14.14 24.49
C ASN A 241 -12.91 -12.77 24.06
N TYR A 242 -12.00 -12.15 24.83
CA TYR A 242 -11.34 -10.91 24.44
C TYR A 242 -10.49 -11.12 23.19
N LEU A 243 -9.65 -12.16 23.18
CA LEU A 243 -8.84 -12.53 22.02
C LEU A 243 -9.73 -12.80 20.81
N TYR A 244 -10.82 -13.54 21.00
CA TYR A 244 -11.78 -13.84 19.92
C TYR A 244 -12.29 -12.55 19.28
N HIS A 245 -12.91 -11.64 20.03
CA HIS A 245 -13.53 -10.45 19.42
C HIS A 245 -12.50 -9.54 18.76
N TYR A 246 -11.35 -9.35 19.39
CA TYR A 246 -10.30 -8.49 18.83
C TYR A 246 -9.68 -9.10 17.56
N PHE A 247 -9.53 -10.42 17.50
CA PHE A 247 -9.02 -11.11 16.32
C PHE A 247 -10.04 -11.22 15.19
N GLU A 248 -11.34 -11.35 15.50
CA GLU A 248 -12.40 -11.27 14.48
C GLU A 248 -12.44 -9.89 13.82
N MET A 249 -12.20 -8.80 14.57
CA MET A 249 -12.03 -7.48 13.96
C MET A 249 -10.85 -7.45 12.97
N TRP A 250 -9.69 -8.01 13.30
CA TRP A 250 -8.57 -8.09 12.35
C TRP A 250 -8.88 -8.94 11.12
N LYS A 251 -9.59 -10.07 11.29
CA LYS A 251 -10.04 -10.90 10.16
C LYS A 251 -11.00 -10.14 9.25
N ALA A 252 -11.97 -9.44 9.84
CA ALA A 252 -12.92 -8.61 9.10
C ALA A 252 -12.21 -7.47 8.35
N ALA A 253 -11.25 -6.81 9.00
CA ALA A 253 -10.45 -5.77 8.35
C ALA A 253 -9.60 -6.33 7.20
N ALA A 254 -8.96 -7.49 7.39
CA ALA A 254 -8.18 -8.13 6.32
C ALA A 254 -9.04 -8.54 5.12
N ALA A 255 -10.24 -9.08 5.37
CA ALA A 255 -11.21 -9.40 4.31
C ALA A 255 -11.62 -8.13 3.57
N HIS A 256 -12.05 -7.09 4.29
CA HIS A 256 -12.47 -5.80 3.75
C HIS A 256 -11.38 -5.13 2.89
N LEU A 257 -10.14 -5.07 3.38
CA LEU A 257 -9.02 -4.51 2.64
C LEU A 257 -8.69 -5.27 1.35
N LYS A 258 -8.96 -6.58 1.32
CA LYS A 258 -8.74 -7.43 0.14
C LYS A 258 -9.90 -7.38 -0.85
N GLU A 259 -11.04 -6.79 -0.52
CA GLU A 259 -12.12 -6.57 -1.50
C GLU A 259 -11.70 -5.61 -2.62
N LYS A 260 -10.75 -4.72 -2.33
CA LYS A 260 -10.17 -3.77 -3.29
C LYS A 260 -8.65 -3.95 -3.31
N ASN A 261 -8.13 -4.57 -4.35
CA ASN A 261 -6.69 -4.79 -4.53
C ASN A 261 -5.84 -3.51 -4.43
N ALA A 262 -6.34 -2.36 -4.89
CA ALA A 262 -5.68 -1.06 -4.69
C ALA A 262 -5.44 -0.73 -3.21
N TYR A 263 -6.42 -1.04 -2.35
CA TYR A 263 -6.35 -0.77 -0.91
C TYR A 263 -5.32 -1.69 -0.27
N TYR A 264 -5.44 -3.00 -0.51
CA TYR A 264 -4.46 -3.98 -0.04
C TYR A 264 -3.03 -3.67 -0.50
N ARG A 265 -2.85 -3.22 -1.76
CA ARG A 265 -1.55 -2.85 -2.31
C ARG A 265 -0.94 -1.66 -1.57
N ALA A 266 -1.70 -0.60 -1.28
CA ALA A 266 -1.20 0.59 -0.60
C ALA A 266 -0.91 0.41 0.91
N LEU A 267 -1.29 -0.72 1.52
CA LEU A 267 -0.95 -1.04 2.90
C LEU A 267 0.56 -1.34 3.04
N ALA A 268 1.26 -0.54 3.85
CA ALA A 268 2.68 -0.72 4.15
C ALA A 268 2.91 -1.60 5.38
N TYR A 269 2.31 -1.24 6.50
CA TYR A 269 2.46 -1.95 7.78
C TYR A 269 1.11 -2.17 8.46
N VAL A 270 0.92 -3.37 9.02
CA VAL A 270 -0.08 -3.60 10.07
C VAL A 270 0.58 -3.47 11.42
N LYS A 271 -0.09 -2.88 12.41
CA LYS A 271 0.52 -2.58 13.71
C LYS A 271 -0.12 -3.40 14.83
N PRO A 272 0.57 -4.43 15.36
CA PRO A 272 0.11 -5.16 16.54
C PRO A 272 -0.16 -4.20 17.70
N SER A 273 -1.38 -4.30 18.22
CA SER A 273 -1.88 -3.53 19.36
C SER A 273 -2.92 -4.38 20.11
N GLY A 274 -3.77 -3.81 20.96
CA GLY A 274 -4.84 -4.53 21.65
C GLY A 274 -4.56 -4.83 23.12
N LEU A 275 -3.29 -4.81 23.53
CA LEU A 275 -2.88 -4.70 24.93
C LEU A 275 -2.21 -3.35 25.12
N ASN A 276 -3.05 -2.32 25.24
CA ASN A 276 -2.64 -0.93 25.25
C ASN A 276 -3.41 -0.12 26.30
N GLU A 277 -2.87 1.04 26.67
CA GLU A 277 -3.42 1.94 27.69
C GLU A 277 -4.35 3.00 27.05
N ILE A 278 -3.83 4.22 26.87
CA ILE A 278 -4.53 5.37 26.26
C ILE A 278 -4.02 5.59 24.84
N SER A 279 -2.88 5.04 24.47
CA SER A 279 -2.30 5.20 23.14
C SER A 279 -2.11 3.80 22.54
N PRO A 280 -1.88 3.63 21.22
CA PRO A 280 -1.88 2.29 20.62
C PRO A 280 -0.62 1.46 20.91
N GLU A 281 0.36 2.02 21.63
CA GLU A 281 1.58 1.34 22.05
C GLU A 281 1.30 0.17 23.00
N ASN A 282 2.15 -0.85 22.88
CA ASN A 282 2.01 -2.12 23.57
C ASN A 282 2.50 -2.02 25.03
N LYS A 283 1.60 -1.56 25.90
CA LYS A 283 1.75 -1.45 27.37
C LYS A 283 0.39 -1.55 28.06
N LEU A 284 0.36 -2.06 29.28
CA LEU A 284 -0.86 -2.07 30.10
C LEU A 284 -0.66 -1.21 31.36
N PRO A 285 -1.74 -0.61 31.91
CA PRO A 285 -1.68 0.07 33.20
C PRO A 285 -1.09 -0.85 34.27
N ARG A 286 -0.06 -0.38 34.97
CA ARG A 286 0.73 -1.17 35.92
C ARG A 286 1.18 -0.35 37.12
N GLY A 287 1.67 -1.05 38.14
CA GLY A 287 2.25 -0.46 39.34
C GLY A 287 1.23 0.05 40.35
N CYS A 288 1.77 0.49 41.48
CA CYS A 288 1.04 1.19 42.53
C CYS A 288 1.43 2.67 42.53
N ASN A 289 0.46 3.56 42.34
CA ASN A 289 0.66 5.00 42.30
C ASN A 289 -0.13 5.69 43.40
N SER A 290 0.42 6.79 43.93
CA SER A 290 -0.24 7.63 44.92
C SER A 290 -0.60 8.98 44.31
N ILE A 291 -1.89 9.23 44.12
CA ILE A 291 -2.42 10.47 43.52
C ILE A 291 -3.59 10.96 44.38
N CYS A 292 -3.64 12.27 44.65
CA CYS A 292 -4.61 12.88 45.56
C CYS A 292 -4.67 12.18 46.93
N SER A 293 -3.52 11.72 47.44
CA SER A 293 -3.40 10.93 48.68
C SER A 293 -4.14 9.58 48.68
N VAL A 294 -4.60 9.11 47.52
CA VAL A 294 -5.14 7.77 47.31
C VAL A 294 -4.06 6.91 46.68
N VAL A 295 -3.76 5.77 47.31
CA VAL A 295 -2.88 4.75 46.73
C VAL A 295 -3.75 3.76 45.97
N ASP A 296 -3.54 3.66 44.66
CA ASP A 296 -4.15 2.61 43.84
C ASP A 296 -3.09 1.76 43.14
N CYS A 297 -3.39 0.48 42.96
CA CYS A 297 -2.51 -0.52 42.40
C CYS A 297 -3.18 -1.20 41.21
N ASN A 298 -2.76 -0.86 40.00
CA ASN A 298 -3.23 -1.56 38.81
C ASN A 298 -2.73 -3.00 38.77
N ASP A 299 -1.54 -3.28 39.30
CA ASP A 299 -1.04 -4.66 39.44
C ASP A 299 -1.97 -5.51 40.33
N ARG A 300 -2.63 -4.91 41.34
CA ARG A 300 -3.65 -5.59 42.13
C ARG A 300 -4.88 -5.92 41.29
N ALA A 301 -5.38 -4.97 40.50
CA ALA A 301 -6.57 -5.19 39.67
C ALA A 301 -6.38 -6.35 38.67
N TRP A 302 -5.21 -6.43 38.04
CA TRP A 302 -4.86 -7.53 37.16
C TRP A 302 -4.66 -8.86 37.90
N ALA A 303 -4.07 -8.83 39.10
CA ALA A 303 -3.90 -10.02 39.94
C ALA A 303 -5.26 -10.58 40.43
N GLU A 304 -6.17 -9.70 40.84
CA GLU A 304 -7.52 -10.06 41.32
C GLU A 304 -8.44 -10.57 40.20
N GLU A 305 -8.16 -10.27 38.93
CA GLU A 305 -8.79 -10.97 37.80
C GLU A 305 -8.48 -12.47 37.82
N GLY A 306 -7.31 -12.86 38.36
CA GLY A 306 -6.95 -14.23 38.67
C GLY A 306 -6.50 -15.07 37.49
N LYS A 307 -6.37 -14.50 36.28
CA LYS A 307 -5.86 -15.22 35.09
C LYS A 307 -4.73 -14.51 34.39
N TYR A 308 -4.53 -13.21 34.61
CA TYR A 308 -3.38 -12.50 34.06
C TYR A 308 -2.06 -13.16 34.50
N THR A 309 -1.21 -13.48 33.54
CA THR A 309 0.15 -14.00 33.75
C THR A 309 1.09 -13.51 32.64
N PRO A 310 2.41 -13.50 32.86
CA PRO A 310 3.39 -13.24 31.79
C PRO A 310 3.20 -14.18 30.60
N GLN A 311 2.95 -15.47 30.85
CA GLN A 311 2.73 -16.46 29.79
C GLN A 311 1.48 -16.14 28.94
N ALA A 312 0.41 -15.61 29.54
CA ALA A 312 -0.76 -15.19 28.79
C ALA A 312 -0.46 -14.00 27.86
N VAL A 313 0.35 -13.04 28.31
CA VAL A 313 0.80 -11.92 27.46
C VAL A 313 1.64 -12.43 26.28
N TYR A 314 2.58 -13.35 26.50
CA TYR A 314 3.37 -13.96 25.41
C TYR A 314 2.49 -14.71 24.42
N THR A 315 1.51 -15.45 24.94
CA THR A 315 0.56 -16.22 24.13
C THR A 315 -0.34 -15.30 23.30
N PHE A 316 -0.78 -14.16 23.86
CA PHE A 316 -1.54 -13.15 23.13
C PHE A 316 -0.76 -12.66 21.92
N TYR A 317 0.48 -12.20 22.11
CA TYR A 317 1.28 -11.65 21.02
C TYR A 317 1.65 -12.71 19.99
N SER A 318 2.07 -13.92 20.40
CA SER A 318 2.38 -15.00 19.46
C SER A 318 1.16 -15.38 18.60
N LYS A 319 -0.04 -15.46 19.20
CA LYS A 319 -1.28 -15.69 18.42
C LYS A 319 -1.62 -14.53 17.49
N GLN A 320 -1.44 -13.29 17.96
CA GLN A 320 -1.75 -12.11 17.15
C GLN A 320 -0.80 -11.98 15.96
N THR A 321 0.51 -12.10 16.17
CA THR A 321 1.50 -11.98 15.10
C THR A 321 1.37 -13.13 14.10
N ALA A 322 1.08 -14.36 14.56
CA ALA A 322 0.73 -15.46 13.67
C ALA A 322 -0.51 -15.17 12.82
N LEU A 323 -1.59 -14.65 13.44
CA LEU A 323 -2.80 -14.26 12.72
C LEU A 323 -2.51 -13.15 11.68
N LEU A 324 -1.77 -12.11 12.06
CA LEU A 324 -1.44 -11.02 11.14
C LEU A 324 -0.54 -11.50 9.99
N ALA A 325 0.39 -12.42 10.26
CA ALA A 325 1.22 -13.03 9.23
C ALA A 325 0.41 -13.88 8.24
N GLU A 326 -0.64 -14.58 8.72
CA GLU A 326 -1.60 -15.33 7.90
C GLU A 326 -2.50 -14.41 7.07
N LEU A 327 -3.06 -13.37 7.71
CA LEU A 327 -3.97 -12.43 7.07
C LEU A 327 -3.26 -11.55 6.03
N PHE A 328 -1.98 -11.24 6.23
CA PHE A 328 -1.22 -10.32 5.39
C PHE A 328 0.16 -10.89 5.02
N PRO A 329 0.24 -12.01 4.27
CA PRO A 329 1.48 -12.75 4.07
C PRO A 329 2.60 -11.97 3.37
N GLU A 330 2.27 -10.94 2.59
CA GLU A 330 3.23 -10.07 1.90
C GLU A 330 3.57 -8.81 2.70
N LYS A 331 2.92 -8.57 3.86
CA LYS A 331 3.05 -7.33 4.64
C LYS A 331 3.90 -7.52 5.88
N TYR A 332 4.39 -6.38 6.38
CA TYR A 332 5.23 -6.31 7.56
C TYR A 332 4.39 -5.83 8.75
N MET A 333 4.78 -6.27 9.94
CA MET A 333 4.16 -5.91 11.20
C MET A 333 5.06 -4.92 11.92
N SER A 334 4.57 -3.75 12.31
CA SER A 334 5.34 -2.79 13.11
C SER A 334 4.86 -2.79 14.57
N TYR A 335 5.63 -3.43 15.45
CA TYR A 335 5.39 -3.47 16.90
C TYR A 335 5.73 -2.11 17.51
N MET A 336 4.71 -1.44 18.03
CA MET A 336 4.85 -0.12 18.66
C MET A 336 5.35 -0.27 20.12
N LEU A 337 6.63 0.03 20.33
CA LEU A 337 7.31 -0.01 21.62
C LEU A 337 7.33 1.37 22.26
N ILE A 338 6.99 1.43 23.56
CA ILE A 338 7.23 2.58 24.44
C ILE A 338 8.01 2.14 25.69
N GLN A 339 8.53 3.08 26.48
CA GLN A 339 9.43 2.78 27.60
C GLN A 339 8.74 2.01 28.76
N ASN A 340 7.41 1.98 28.81
CA ASN A 340 6.65 1.25 29.82
C ASN A 340 6.36 -0.18 29.38
N GLY A 341 6.39 -1.11 30.35
CA GLY A 341 6.08 -2.52 30.13
C GLY A 341 4.68 -2.92 30.59
N PHE A 342 4.56 -4.17 31.02
CA PHE A 342 3.32 -4.80 31.46
C PHE A 342 3.28 -4.96 33.00
N PRO A 343 2.11 -5.22 33.60
CA PRO A 343 1.94 -5.47 35.03
C PRO A 343 2.94 -6.50 35.59
N LEU A 344 3.51 -6.19 36.77
CA LEU A 344 4.49 -7.04 37.44
C LEU A 344 3.79 -8.09 38.29
N ILE A 345 3.36 -9.16 37.63
CA ILE A 345 2.57 -10.23 38.21
C ILE A 345 3.21 -11.55 37.78
N ASN A 346 3.37 -12.49 38.71
CA ASN A 346 3.95 -13.80 38.39
C ASN A 346 2.91 -14.75 37.76
N ASN A 347 3.31 -16.00 37.48
CA ASN A 347 2.41 -16.99 36.87
C ASN A 347 1.31 -17.53 37.82
N TYR A 348 1.34 -17.17 39.10
CA TYR A 348 0.30 -17.50 40.09
C TYR A 348 -0.69 -16.35 40.30
N SER A 349 -0.64 -15.32 39.44
CA SER A 349 -1.41 -14.09 39.56
C SER A 349 -1.15 -13.34 40.87
N GLU A 350 0.08 -13.40 41.39
CA GLU A 350 0.50 -12.67 42.58
C GLU A 350 1.34 -11.44 42.21
N TYR A 351 1.13 -10.34 42.93
CA TYR A 351 1.79 -9.05 42.71
C TYR A 351 2.51 -8.49 43.94
N LYS A 352 2.34 -9.14 45.10
CA LYS A 352 2.91 -8.73 46.39
C LYS A 352 3.12 -9.94 47.29
N GLU A 353 4.15 -9.89 48.13
CA GLU A 353 4.49 -10.92 49.10
C GLU A 353 3.34 -11.33 50.04
N PRO A 354 3.26 -12.62 50.44
CA PRO A 354 4.20 -13.70 50.08
C PRO A 354 4.01 -14.19 48.64
N LEU A 355 5.10 -14.35 47.91
CA LEU A 355 5.10 -14.84 46.53
C LEU A 355 5.48 -16.32 46.43
N THR A 356 4.73 -17.06 45.63
CA THR A 356 5.04 -18.44 45.20
C THR A 356 6.24 -18.45 44.25
N GLU A 357 6.34 -17.46 43.35
CA GLU A 357 7.47 -17.23 42.44
C GLU A 357 7.84 -15.74 42.35
N PRO A 358 9.10 -15.40 42.04
CA PRO A 358 9.51 -14.00 41.85
C PRO A 358 8.67 -13.28 40.78
N LEU A 359 8.44 -11.99 40.97
CA LEU A 359 7.85 -11.14 39.93
C LEU A 359 8.80 -11.05 38.72
N PRO A 360 8.26 -10.89 37.49
CA PRO A 360 9.09 -10.67 36.31
C PRO A 360 9.88 -9.36 36.43
N GLY A 361 11.03 -9.30 35.74
CA GLY A 361 11.79 -8.06 35.63
C GLY A 361 10.96 -6.93 34.98
N PRO A 362 11.22 -5.64 35.29
CA PRO A 362 10.36 -4.53 34.87
C PRO A 362 10.01 -4.46 33.38
N LEU A 363 10.91 -4.92 32.51
CA LEU A 363 10.77 -4.92 31.05
C LEU A 363 10.98 -6.32 30.45
N GLU A 364 11.03 -7.36 31.29
CA GLU A 364 11.27 -8.74 30.87
C GLU A 364 10.24 -9.20 29.85
N GLN A 365 8.97 -8.89 30.10
CA GLN A 365 7.89 -9.28 29.20
C GLN A 365 8.05 -8.64 27.82
N THR A 366 8.32 -7.33 27.79
CA THR A 366 8.58 -6.58 26.56
C THR A 366 9.74 -7.18 25.77
N VAL A 367 10.89 -7.43 26.42
CA VAL A 367 12.07 -8.02 25.75
C VAL A 367 11.76 -9.42 25.22
N THR A 368 10.98 -10.22 25.95
CA THR A 368 10.55 -11.55 25.53
C THR A 368 9.65 -11.49 24.30
N ILE A 369 8.68 -10.57 24.26
CA ILE A 369 7.81 -10.37 23.09
C ILE A 369 8.61 -10.00 21.84
N LEU A 370 9.55 -9.04 21.97
CA LEU A 370 10.40 -8.64 20.84
C LEU A 370 11.25 -9.80 20.33
N LYS A 371 11.85 -10.57 21.25
CA LYS A 371 12.64 -11.76 20.92
C LYS A 371 11.78 -12.79 20.18
N ASN A 372 10.57 -13.09 20.67
CA ASN A 372 9.69 -14.08 20.07
C ASN A 372 9.23 -13.62 18.68
N GLY A 373 8.81 -12.37 18.52
CA GLY A 373 8.41 -11.80 17.24
C GLY A 373 9.52 -11.93 16.18
N ARG A 374 10.76 -11.56 16.53
CA ARG A 374 11.93 -11.74 15.65
C ARG A 374 12.18 -13.21 15.30
N LEU A 375 12.12 -14.12 16.27
CA LEU A 375 12.40 -15.54 16.03
C LEU A 375 11.31 -16.21 15.19
N GLU A 376 10.05 -15.80 15.34
CA GLU A 376 8.91 -16.37 14.62
C GLU A 376 8.77 -15.80 13.21
N HIS A 377 9.00 -14.50 13.01
CA HIS A 377 8.64 -13.79 11.77
C HIS A 377 9.82 -13.11 11.07
N GLY A 378 11.02 -13.15 11.64
CA GLY A 378 12.22 -12.53 11.08
C GLY A 378 12.00 -11.04 10.77
N LEU A 379 12.48 -10.60 9.60
CA LEU A 379 12.40 -9.20 9.16
C LEU A 379 10.96 -8.66 9.06
N ARG A 380 9.94 -9.53 8.97
CA ARG A 380 8.54 -9.09 8.95
C ARG A 380 8.06 -8.57 10.29
N PHE A 381 8.77 -8.83 11.39
CA PHE A 381 8.50 -8.23 12.70
C PHE A 381 9.41 -7.03 12.93
N VAL A 382 8.93 -5.87 12.53
CA VAL A 382 9.59 -4.58 12.69
C VAL A 382 9.34 -4.06 14.10
N VAL A 383 10.37 -3.49 14.73
CA VAL A 383 10.24 -2.87 16.04
C VAL A 383 10.36 -1.36 15.91
N GLN A 384 9.34 -0.66 16.41
CA GLN A 384 9.23 0.78 16.30
C GLN A 384 9.27 1.44 17.68
N HIS A 385 10.14 2.44 17.90
CA HIS A 385 10.12 3.24 19.14
C HIS A 385 9.19 4.43 18.99
N ASN A 386 8.14 4.44 19.81
CA ASN A 386 7.17 5.51 19.86
C ASN A 386 7.47 6.48 21.00
N GLY A 387 8.13 7.57 20.65
CA GLY A 387 8.51 8.62 21.59
C GLY A 387 9.99 8.99 21.50
N VAL A 388 10.52 9.10 20.28
CA VAL A 388 11.82 9.76 20.07
C VAL A 388 11.62 11.27 20.12
N GLY A 389 12.52 11.97 20.82
CA GLY A 389 12.53 13.43 20.89
C GLY A 389 13.77 14.01 20.23
N PRO A 390 14.02 15.31 20.41
CA PRO A 390 15.26 15.96 20.00
C PRO A 390 16.50 15.23 20.51
N ARG A 391 17.59 15.32 19.74
CA ARG A 391 18.90 14.78 20.13
C ARG A 391 19.29 15.31 21.52
N PRO A 392 19.96 14.51 22.35
CA PRO A 392 20.35 14.93 23.69
C PRO A 392 21.06 16.29 23.75
N GLN A 393 21.93 16.58 22.79
CA GLN A 393 22.78 17.77 22.71
C GLN A 393 22.01 19.03 22.28
N ASP A 394 20.88 18.86 21.59
CA ASP A 394 20.04 19.97 21.13
C ASP A 394 18.96 20.35 22.18
N ARG A 395 18.92 19.64 23.32
CA ARG A 395 17.99 19.93 24.41
C ARG A 395 18.43 21.15 25.22
N ASN A 396 17.49 21.67 26.00
CA ASN A 396 17.76 22.74 26.96
C ASN A 396 17.35 22.32 28.39
N PRO A 397 18.31 22.10 29.31
CA PRO A 397 19.76 22.15 29.09
C PRO A 397 20.27 20.98 28.22
N PRO A 398 21.42 21.14 27.52
CA PRO A 398 22.02 20.06 26.75
C PRO A 398 22.39 18.86 27.61
N MET A 399 22.23 17.66 27.06
CA MET A 399 22.59 16.38 27.67
C MET A 399 23.78 15.75 26.93
N ASP A 400 24.40 14.74 27.56
CA ASP A 400 25.49 13.97 26.94
C ASP A 400 25.04 13.28 25.64
N PRO A 401 25.93 13.18 24.64
CA PRO A 401 25.65 12.49 23.39
C PRO A 401 25.28 11.02 23.59
N CYS A 402 24.56 10.45 22.63
CA CYS A 402 24.30 9.01 22.66
C CYS A 402 25.62 8.24 22.49
N PRO A 403 25.85 7.15 23.24
CA PRO A 403 27.12 6.44 23.17
C PRO A 403 27.43 5.83 21.79
N ASN A 404 26.42 5.64 20.95
CA ASN A 404 26.51 5.09 19.60
C ASN A 404 26.27 6.13 18.50
N GLU A 405 26.42 7.42 18.80
CA GLU A 405 26.21 8.50 17.83
C GLU A 405 27.13 8.39 16.61
N GLY A 406 26.52 8.43 15.42
CA GLY A 406 27.20 8.34 14.13
C GLY A 406 27.72 6.95 13.77
N ILE A 407 27.39 5.92 14.57
CA ILE A 407 27.84 4.54 14.34
C ILE A 407 26.77 3.77 13.55
N HIS A 408 27.12 3.30 12.36
CA HIS A 408 26.25 2.51 11.48
C HIS A 408 26.98 1.28 10.89
N PRO A 409 26.41 0.06 10.96
CA PRO A 409 25.23 -0.30 11.75
C PRO A 409 25.42 0.02 13.24
N ALA A 410 24.35 0.41 13.91
CA ALA A 410 24.34 0.76 15.32
C ALA A 410 24.78 -0.44 16.16
N VAL A 411 25.85 -0.25 16.93
CA VAL A 411 26.38 -1.24 17.87
C VAL A 411 26.50 -0.65 19.26
N GLY A 412 26.39 -1.50 20.28
CA GLY A 412 26.48 -1.07 21.66
C GLY A 412 27.84 -0.44 22.03
N PRO A 413 27.92 0.27 23.18
CA PRO A 413 26.89 0.37 24.21
C PRO A 413 25.74 1.30 23.82
N PHE A 414 24.53 0.99 24.29
CA PHE A 414 23.36 1.85 24.12
C PHE A 414 23.01 2.55 25.43
N ALA A 415 22.51 3.78 25.33
CA ALA A 415 22.09 4.58 26.47
C ALA A 415 20.95 3.93 27.28
N TYR A 416 20.86 4.29 28.55
CA TYR A 416 19.71 3.95 29.39
C TYR A 416 18.51 4.85 29.06
N ALA A 417 17.31 4.39 29.43
CA ALA A 417 16.09 5.21 29.31
C ALA A 417 16.24 6.52 30.10
N GLY A 418 15.87 7.64 29.48
CA GLY A 418 15.93 8.98 30.10
C GLY A 418 17.04 9.90 29.57
N MET A 419 18.02 9.37 28.82
CA MET A 419 19.09 10.19 28.21
C MET A 419 18.66 10.96 26.95
N GLY A 420 17.42 10.79 26.48
CA GLY A 420 16.95 11.37 25.21
C GLY A 420 17.36 10.61 23.95
N CYS A 421 18.19 9.58 24.09
CA CYS A 421 18.56 8.66 23.02
C CYS A 421 17.42 7.75 22.58
N PRO A 422 17.49 7.18 21.36
CA PRO A 422 16.58 6.16 20.88
C PRO A 422 16.47 4.97 21.85
N ASN A 423 15.32 4.31 21.88
CA ASN A 423 15.09 3.21 22.81
C ASN A 423 16.12 2.07 22.59
N PRO A 424 16.83 1.63 23.64
CA PRO A 424 17.92 0.67 23.51
C PRO A 424 17.46 -0.73 23.09
N PHE A 425 16.18 -1.07 23.23
CA PHE A 425 15.66 -2.33 22.69
C PHE A 425 15.48 -2.27 21.18
N VAL A 426 15.04 -1.14 20.63
CA VAL A 426 14.97 -0.95 19.17
C VAL A 426 16.38 -0.97 18.58
N LEU A 427 17.33 -0.27 19.20
CA LEU A 427 18.73 -0.30 18.77
C LEU A 427 19.32 -1.70 18.79
N ARG A 428 19.01 -2.51 19.82
CA ARG A 428 19.43 -3.92 19.87
C ARG A 428 18.79 -4.80 18.80
N GLU A 429 17.57 -4.52 18.37
CA GLU A 429 16.98 -5.24 17.23
C GLU A 429 17.64 -4.81 15.92
N GLY A 430 17.97 -3.52 15.75
CA GLY A 430 18.78 -3.01 14.64
C GLY A 430 20.16 -3.67 14.57
N GLU A 431 20.89 -3.75 15.70
CA GLU A 431 22.17 -4.46 15.83
C GLU A 431 22.07 -5.95 15.42
N ARG A 432 20.89 -6.55 15.56
CA ARG A 432 20.58 -7.93 15.14
C ARG A 432 20.14 -8.03 13.66
N GLY A 433 20.28 -6.95 12.90
CA GLY A 433 19.89 -6.84 11.49
C GLY A 433 18.38 -6.73 11.24
N GLN A 434 17.58 -6.39 12.27
CA GLN A 434 16.15 -6.15 12.07
C GLN A 434 15.88 -4.77 11.49
N ILE A 435 14.78 -4.68 10.75
CA ILE A 435 14.22 -3.40 10.33
C ILE A 435 13.61 -2.72 11.57
N THR A 436 13.88 -1.42 11.71
CA THR A 436 13.39 -0.60 12.81
C THR A 436 12.79 0.71 12.31
N GLY A 437 11.93 1.30 13.14
CA GLY A 437 11.31 2.58 12.87
C GLY A 437 11.11 3.41 14.13
N PHE A 438 10.64 4.64 13.95
CA PHE A 438 10.43 5.56 15.06
C PHE A 438 9.15 6.35 14.90
N GLN A 439 8.67 6.93 15.99
CA GLN A 439 7.62 7.95 16.01
C GLN A 439 8.03 9.04 17.01
N THR A 440 7.80 10.31 16.67
CA THR A 440 8.10 11.43 17.57
C THR A 440 7.23 11.42 18.83
N VAL A 441 7.74 12.06 19.89
CA VAL A 441 6.93 12.48 21.04
C VAL A 441 5.98 13.60 20.61
N ASN A 442 4.74 13.57 21.09
CA ASN A 442 3.78 14.65 20.85
C ASN A 442 4.10 15.88 21.71
N ALA A 443 3.96 17.09 21.14
CA ALA A 443 4.02 18.35 21.88
C ALA A 443 2.91 18.50 22.94
N SER A 444 1.72 17.92 22.71
CA SER A 444 0.52 18.24 23.50
C SER A 444 0.36 17.44 24.81
N GLY A 445 1.30 16.54 25.14
CA GLY A 445 1.14 15.59 26.26
C GLY A 445 1.62 16.11 27.61
N ASP A 446 2.66 16.94 27.63
CA ASP A 446 3.28 17.47 28.84
C ASP A 446 4.24 18.61 28.47
N ALA A 447 3.86 19.86 28.72
CA ALA A 447 4.71 21.03 28.47
C ALA A 447 6.04 21.00 29.27
N LEU A 448 6.16 20.09 30.25
CA LEU A 448 7.36 19.88 31.05
C LEU A 448 8.18 18.68 30.59
N ASN A 449 7.75 17.94 29.55
CA ASN A 449 8.55 16.85 29.00
C ASN A 449 9.67 17.43 28.13
N PRO A 450 10.95 17.31 28.54
CA PRO A 450 12.08 17.89 27.81
C PRO A 450 12.39 17.18 26.47
N ALA A 451 11.59 16.17 26.10
CA ALA A 451 11.70 15.41 24.86
C ALA A 451 10.59 15.72 23.85
N THR A 452 9.73 16.73 24.08
CA THR A 452 8.67 17.11 23.13
C THR A 452 9.24 17.56 21.79
N VAL A 453 8.44 17.37 20.73
CA VAL A 453 8.71 17.91 19.39
C VAL A 453 7.62 18.92 19.07
N SER A 454 7.91 20.20 19.35
CA SER A 454 6.95 21.30 19.44
C SER A 454 7.20 22.43 18.44
N ASN A 455 8.13 22.27 17.50
CA ASN A 455 8.40 23.19 16.39
C ASN A 455 9.25 22.48 15.31
N PRO A 456 9.45 23.09 14.12
CA PRO A 456 10.24 22.50 13.04
C PRO A 456 11.72 22.24 13.39
N VAL A 457 12.34 23.07 14.24
CA VAL A 457 13.74 22.89 14.68
C VAL A 457 13.88 21.67 15.59
N GLU A 458 12.95 21.48 16.53
CA GLU A 458 12.90 20.26 17.35
C GLU A 458 12.57 19.03 16.52
N LEU A 459 11.78 19.17 15.44
CA LEU A 459 11.50 18.09 14.49
C LEU A 459 12.75 17.69 13.71
N GLU A 460 13.53 18.66 13.19
CA GLU A 460 14.84 18.41 12.59
C GLU A 460 15.71 17.62 13.57
N SER A 461 15.84 18.11 14.81
CA SER A 461 16.65 17.44 15.82
C SER A 461 16.15 16.01 16.09
N ALA A 462 14.84 15.78 16.18
CA ALA A 462 14.31 14.44 16.35
C ALA A 462 14.61 13.51 15.16
N ILE A 463 14.51 14.01 13.92
CA ILE A 463 14.87 13.25 12.72
C ILE A 463 16.36 12.89 12.75
N ARG A 464 17.23 13.85 13.10
CA ARG A 464 18.66 13.61 13.27
C ARG A 464 18.96 12.61 14.38
N ASN A 465 18.19 12.61 15.47
CA ASN A 465 18.31 11.62 16.53
C ASN A 465 18.07 10.20 16.00
N VAL A 466 17.06 10.02 15.16
CA VAL A 466 16.81 8.75 14.49
C VAL A 466 17.92 8.45 13.49
N TRP A 467 18.31 9.42 12.68
CA TRP A 467 19.29 9.23 11.61
C TRP A 467 20.68 8.88 12.15
N GLU A 468 21.19 9.64 13.12
CA GLU A 468 22.56 9.54 13.63
C GLU A 468 22.72 8.46 14.70
N ASN A 469 21.66 8.14 15.47
CA ASN A 469 21.76 7.23 16.62
C ASN A 469 21.06 5.87 16.39
N SER A 470 20.58 5.58 15.17
CA SER A 470 19.91 4.31 14.84
C SER A 470 20.02 3.92 13.37
N ASP A 471 19.63 2.68 13.05
CA ASP A 471 19.57 2.14 11.69
C ASP A 471 18.14 2.14 11.09
N ALA A 472 17.23 2.92 11.66
CA ALA A 472 15.84 2.93 11.20
C ALA A 472 15.70 3.44 9.78
N ILE A 473 14.69 2.88 9.10
CA ILE A 473 14.35 3.20 7.72
C ILE A 473 13.10 4.07 7.59
N PHE A 474 12.35 4.28 8.67
CA PHE A 474 11.17 5.12 8.63
C PHE A 474 10.90 5.82 9.96
N MET A 475 10.16 6.92 9.88
CA MET A 475 9.78 7.73 11.02
C MET A 475 8.37 8.29 10.88
N GLU A 476 7.61 8.25 11.97
CA GLU A 476 6.27 8.81 12.07
C GLU A 476 6.30 10.16 12.81
N ILE A 477 5.67 11.17 12.22
CA ILE A 477 5.60 12.53 12.76
C ILE A 477 4.13 12.97 12.90
N TYR A 478 3.84 13.91 13.79
CA TYR A 478 2.48 14.43 13.93
C TYR A 478 2.11 15.36 12.75
N GLU A 479 0.89 15.23 12.25
CA GLU A 479 0.40 15.99 11.07
C GLU A 479 0.57 17.51 11.24
N GLN A 480 0.23 18.05 12.40
CA GLN A 480 0.37 19.48 12.66
C GLN A 480 1.83 19.96 12.63
N ARG A 481 2.80 19.10 12.99
CA ARG A 481 4.23 19.42 12.90
C ARG A 481 4.75 19.33 11.47
N PHE A 482 4.21 18.38 10.69
CA PHE A 482 4.46 18.30 9.26
C PHE A 482 3.98 19.57 8.54
N TRP A 483 2.73 19.98 8.79
CA TRP A 483 2.18 21.21 8.22
C TRP A 483 2.98 22.45 8.63
N GLU A 484 3.31 22.59 9.91
CA GLU A 484 4.08 23.72 10.41
C GLU A 484 5.45 23.84 9.71
N ALA A 485 6.14 22.72 9.54
CA ALA A 485 7.43 22.65 8.88
C ALA A 485 7.35 23.11 7.41
N GLU A 486 6.44 22.54 6.62
CA GLU A 486 6.29 22.87 5.20
C GLU A 486 5.83 24.32 4.98
N MET A 487 5.07 24.88 5.92
CA MET A 487 4.52 26.22 5.80
C MET A 487 5.47 27.32 6.31
N THR A 488 6.39 27.03 7.24
CA THR A 488 7.25 28.06 7.87
C THR A 488 8.47 28.43 7.02
N GLY A 489 8.98 27.52 6.19
CA GLY A 489 10.14 27.79 5.34
C GLY A 489 10.51 26.61 4.44
N PRO A 490 11.48 26.77 3.53
CA PRO A 490 11.87 25.69 2.63
C PRO A 490 12.54 24.52 3.36
N VAL A 491 13.09 24.74 4.57
CA VAL A 491 13.89 23.76 5.34
C VAL A 491 13.46 23.76 6.80
N LEU A 492 13.70 22.65 7.52
CA LEU A 492 13.31 22.50 8.93
C LEU A 492 14.13 23.38 9.88
N ASP A 493 15.45 23.37 9.71
CA ASP A 493 16.40 24.16 10.49
C ASP A 493 17.58 24.58 9.58
N PRO A 494 17.71 25.87 9.24
CA PRO A 494 18.80 26.38 8.43
C PRO A 494 20.15 26.39 9.15
N ASP A 495 20.16 26.35 10.49
CA ASP A 495 21.37 26.37 11.32
C ASP A 495 21.88 24.95 11.63
N ALA A 496 21.10 23.91 11.30
CA ALA A 496 21.50 22.51 11.39
C ALA A 496 21.88 21.90 10.02
N THR A 497 21.03 21.05 9.43
CA THR A 497 21.35 20.42 8.13
C THR A 497 20.87 21.22 6.93
N GLY A 498 19.94 22.18 7.13
CA GLY A 498 19.31 22.92 6.05
C GLY A 498 18.49 22.02 5.12
N ARG A 499 17.92 20.92 5.64
CA ARG A 499 17.12 19.97 4.84
C ARG A 499 15.63 20.21 4.93
N THR A 500 14.94 19.85 3.85
CA THR A 500 13.47 19.73 3.82
C THR A 500 13.02 18.37 4.38
N ILE A 501 11.73 18.22 4.71
CA ILE A 501 11.17 16.91 5.08
C ILE A 501 11.29 15.92 3.91
N GLY A 502 11.05 16.39 2.67
CA GLY A 502 11.21 15.57 1.48
C GLY A 502 12.64 15.05 1.29
N GLU A 503 13.66 15.86 1.58
CA GLU A 503 15.05 15.41 1.50
C GLU A 503 15.37 14.37 2.57
N TRP A 504 14.84 14.49 3.78
CA TRP A 504 14.94 13.44 4.80
C TRP A 504 14.20 12.16 4.40
N ASN A 505 13.02 12.29 3.79
CA ASN A 505 12.25 11.16 3.28
C ASN A 505 13.07 10.35 2.25
N GLU A 506 13.73 11.02 1.30
CA GLU A 506 14.62 10.37 0.33
C GLU A 506 15.84 9.72 0.99
N LEU A 507 16.41 10.32 2.03
CA LEU A 507 17.52 9.70 2.78
C LEU A 507 17.09 8.39 3.46
N PHE A 508 15.89 8.33 4.03
CA PHE A 508 15.33 7.09 4.58
C PHE A 508 15.08 6.04 3.49
N HIS A 509 14.60 6.44 2.31
CA HIS A 509 14.48 5.55 1.15
C HIS A 509 15.83 4.97 0.74
N GLN A 510 16.86 5.81 0.61
CA GLN A 510 18.20 5.38 0.25
C GLN A 510 18.79 4.42 1.29
N ARG A 511 18.71 4.76 2.58
CA ARG A 511 19.20 3.90 3.67
C ARG A 511 18.58 2.49 3.61
N ARG A 512 17.29 2.40 3.30
CA ARG A 512 16.61 1.11 3.15
C ARG A 512 17.18 0.27 2.01
N LEU A 513 17.52 0.88 0.88
CA LEU A 513 18.16 0.18 -0.23
C LEU A 513 19.59 -0.23 0.11
N ASP A 514 20.33 0.62 0.81
CA ASP A 514 21.72 0.36 1.19
C ASP A 514 21.86 -0.78 2.21
N PHE A 515 20.99 -0.82 3.22
CA PHE A 515 21.10 -1.78 4.32
C PHE A 515 20.43 -3.13 4.00
N TRP A 516 19.44 -3.16 3.11
CA TRP A 516 18.74 -4.40 2.71
C TRP A 516 18.58 -4.49 1.18
N PRO A 517 19.68 -4.59 0.42
CA PRO A 517 19.65 -4.65 -1.04
C PRO A 517 18.99 -5.93 -1.59
N ASP A 518 18.96 -7.00 -0.80
CA ASP A 518 18.37 -8.28 -1.18
C ASP A 518 16.83 -8.29 -1.08
N LEU A 519 16.24 -7.32 -0.38
CA LEU A 519 14.78 -7.17 -0.35
C LEU A 519 14.32 -6.40 -1.59
N PRO A 520 13.15 -6.74 -2.17
CA PRO A 520 12.56 -5.94 -3.24
C PRO A 520 12.52 -4.46 -2.89
N ASN A 521 12.84 -3.61 -3.86
CA ASN A 521 12.64 -2.18 -3.73
C ASN A 521 11.14 -1.93 -3.46
N PRO A 522 10.75 -1.23 -2.38
CA PRO A 522 9.34 -0.93 -2.11
C PRO A 522 8.69 -0.05 -3.18
N PHE A 523 9.49 0.71 -3.93
CA PHE A 523 9.05 1.65 -4.95
C PHE A 523 9.88 1.47 -6.24
N PRO A 524 9.81 0.29 -6.90
CA PRO A 524 10.57 0.04 -8.11
C PRO A 524 10.02 0.88 -9.27
N LEU A 525 10.85 1.14 -10.28
CA LEU A 525 10.43 1.81 -11.52
C LEU A 525 9.93 0.83 -12.59
N SER A 526 9.71 -0.42 -12.21
CA SER A 526 9.04 -1.41 -13.07
C SER A 526 8.34 -2.47 -12.25
N HIS A 527 7.33 -3.08 -12.86
CA HIS A 527 6.63 -4.26 -12.36
C HIS A 527 6.45 -5.24 -13.51
N TYR A 528 6.39 -6.54 -13.23
CA TYR A 528 6.17 -7.53 -14.27
C TYR A 528 5.30 -8.67 -13.77
N HIS A 529 4.67 -9.36 -14.73
CA HIS A 529 3.89 -10.54 -14.46
C HIS A 529 3.91 -11.50 -15.67
N VAL A 530 3.84 -12.80 -15.38
CA VAL A 530 3.75 -13.87 -16.37
C VAL A 530 2.30 -14.28 -16.49
N PHE A 531 1.72 -14.17 -17.69
CA PHE A 531 0.29 -14.41 -17.88
C PHE A 531 0.00 -15.86 -18.26
N GLU A 532 -1.05 -16.43 -17.66
CA GLU A 532 -1.54 -17.76 -17.97
C GLU A 532 -2.90 -17.70 -18.67
N TYR A 533 -3.06 -18.46 -19.75
CA TYR A 533 -4.39 -18.73 -20.30
C TYR A 533 -5.14 -19.73 -19.41
N ASN A 534 -6.15 -19.27 -18.67
CA ASN A 534 -7.02 -20.11 -17.83
C ASN A 534 -8.51 -19.82 -18.06
N HIS A 535 -8.85 -19.30 -19.25
CA HIS A 535 -10.20 -18.93 -19.63
C HIS A 535 -11.17 -20.13 -19.57
N GLN A 536 -12.35 -19.92 -18.98
CA GLN A 536 -13.36 -20.98 -18.85
C GLN A 536 -13.96 -21.39 -20.20
N GLN A 537 -13.97 -20.51 -21.20
CA GLN A 537 -14.41 -20.80 -22.56
C GLN A 537 -13.20 -20.97 -23.49
N PRO A 538 -12.85 -22.20 -23.88
CA PRO A 538 -11.70 -22.45 -24.75
C PRO A 538 -11.89 -21.80 -26.12
N GLY A 539 -10.86 -21.11 -26.61
CA GLY A 539 -10.84 -20.49 -27.93
C GLY A 539 -11.28 -19.02 -27.97
N GLU A 540 -11.73 -18.47 -26.84
CA GLU A 540 -11.91 -17.02 -26.67
C GLU A 540 -10.66 -16.38 -26.05
N ASN A 541 -10.44 -15.11 -26.37
CA ASN A 541 -9.38 -14.31 -25.74
C ASN A 541 -9.74 -14.04 -24.29
N GLN A 542 -8.75 -14.15 -23.39
CA GLN A 542 -8.90 -13.73 -22.01
C GLN A 542 -8.37 -12.30 -21.86
N VAL A 543 -9.21 -11.38 -21.39
CA VAL A 543 -8.86 -9.95 -21.31
C VAL A 543 -8.75 -9.52 -19.85
N PHE A 544 -7.64 -8.88 -19.51
CA PHE A 544 -7.40 -8.27 -18.22
C PHE A 544 -7.24 -6.76 -18.36
N TYR A 545 -8.19 -6.01 -17.82
CA TYR A 545 -8.08 -4.55 -17.73
C TYR A 545 -7.30 -4.15 -16.48
N TYR A 546 -6.55 -3.05 -16.58
CA TYR A 546 -5.81 -2.51 -15.46
C TYR A 546 -5.65 -1.00 -15.55
N VAL A 547 -5.40 -0.38 -14.40
CA VAL A 547 -5.22 1.06 -14.25
C VAL A 547 -4.01 1.39 -13.38
N ASN A 548 -3.58 2.64 -13.42
CA ASN A 548 -2.69 3.22 -12.43
C ASN A 548 -3.55 3.93 -11.39
N ALA A 549 -3.79 3.29 -10.25
CA ALA A 549 -4.69 3.76 -9.20
C ALA A 549 -4.27 5.08 -8.55
N SER A 550 -3.00 5.51 -8.70
CA SER A 550 -2.55 6.83 -8.22
C SER A 550 -2.77 7.96 -9.24
N ALA A 551 -3.17 7.62 -10.47
CA ALA A 551 -3.54 8.55 -11.53
C ALA A 551 -5.02 8.40 -11.96
N THR A 552 -5.74 7.49 -11.32
CA THR A 552 -7.15 7.17 -11.57
C THR A 552 -8.00 7.83 -10.48
N SER A 553 -9.10 8.47 -10.85
CA SER A 553 -10.08 9.01 -9.89
C SER A 553 -11.43 8.34 -10.09
N THR A 554 -12.12 8.04 -8.98
CA THR A 554 -13.48 7.50 -9.01
C THR A 554 -14.51 8.45 -9.64
N GLU A 555 -14.16 9.72 -9.88
CA GLU A 555 -15.02 10.75 -10.44
C GLU A 555 -14.84 10.96 -11.96
N ARG A 556 -13.88 10.27 -12.58
CA ARG A 556 -13.56 10.42 -14.02
C ARG A 556 -14.12 9.28 -14.85
N THR A 557 -14.87 9.63 -15.90
CA THR A 557 -15.38 8.67 -16.90
C THR A 557 -14.35 8.34 -17.99
N ASP A 558 -13.24 9.08 -18.04
CA ASP A 558 -12.17 8.98 -19.05
C ASP A 558 -10.84 8.46 -18.46
N ASN A 559 -10.91 7.72 -17.35
CA ASN A 559 -9.72 7.22 -16.69
C ASN A 559 -8.82 6.41 -17.65
N PRO A 560 -7.51 6.69 -17.68
CA PRO A 560 -6.59 5.90 -18.48
C PRO A 560 -6.57 4.46 -18.01
N TYR A 561 -6.59 3.53 -18.96
CA TYR A 561 -6.52 2.10 -18.71
C TYR A 561 -5.68 1.40 -19.77
N GLY A 562 -5.11 0.26 -19.39
CA GLY A 562 -4.50 -0.69 -20.30
C GLY A 562 -5.22 -2.02 -20.29
N ALA A 563 -4.91 -2.86 -21.26
CA ALA A 563 -5.42 -4.23 -21.30
C ALA A 563 -4.36 -5.23 -21.78
N VAL A 564 -4.26 -6.33 -21.05
CA VAL A 564 -3.53 -7.54 -21.49
C VAL A 564 -4.55 -8.52 -22.05
N ILE A 565 -4.30 -9.00 -23.27
CA ILE A 565 -5.16 -9.91 -24.01
C ILE A 565 -4.39 -11.21 -24.20
N VAL A 566 -4.70 -12.22 -23.38
CA VAL A 566 -4.10 -13.54 -23.47
C VAL A 566 -4.83 -14.35 -24.54
N LEU A 567 -4.09 -14.77 -25.56
CA LEU A 567 -4.59 -15.56 -26.66
C LEU A 567 -4.75 -17.04 -26.24
N PRO A 568 -5.79 -17.74 -26.74
CA PRO A 568 -5.96 -19.16 -26.48
C PRO A 568 -4.78 -19.98 -27.03
N SER A 569 -4.23 -20.86 -26.20
CA SER A 569 -3.21 -21.83 -26.64
C SER A 569 -3.85 -22.85 -27.59
N GLY A 570 -3.54 -22.79 -28.89
CA GLY A 570 -4.01 -23.81 -29.84
C GLY A 570 -3.03 -24.98 -29.97
N PRO A 571 -3.48 -26.24 -30.15
CA PRO A 571 -2.76 -27.17 -31.01
C PRO A 571 -3.04 -26.80 -32.47
N ASN A 572 -2.00 -26.67 -33.30
CA ASN A 572 -2.04 -26.84 -34.75
C ASN A 572 -3.38 -26.52 -35.45
N PHE A 573 -3.54 -25.31 -35.99
CA PHE A 573 -4.40 -25.15 -37.16
C PHE A 573 -3.69 -25.77 -38.39
N ILE A 574 -3.57 -27.10 -38.42
CA ILE A 574 -3.65 -27.81 -39.70
C ILE A 574 -5.14 -27.85 -40.02
N GLY A 575 -5.68 -26.70 -40.42
CA GLY A 575 -6.89 -26.72 -41.21
C GLY A 575 -6.55 -27.51 -42.46
N ASN A 576 -7.15 -28.68 -42.62
CA ASN A 576 -7.12 -29.42 -43.87
C ASN A 576 -7.43 -28.43 -45.00
N LEU A 577 -6.41 -28.11 -45.80
CA LEU A 577 -6.56 -27.44 -47.09
C LEU A 577 -7.25 -28.43 -48.02
N ASN A 578 -8.57 -28.51 -47.89
CA ASN A 578 -9.51 -29.05 -48.86
C ASN A 578 -10.92 -28.69 -48.39
N ASP A 579 -11.27 -27.40 -48.44
CA ASP A 579 -12.55 -27.02 -49.06
C ASP A 579 -12.49 -25.59 -49.58
N SER A 580 -13.11 -25.40 -50.73
CA SER A 580 -13.08 -24.19 -51.55
C SER A 580 -14.07 -23.13 -51.07
N GLY A 581 -13.58 -21.90 -50.84
CA GLY A 581 -14.21 -20.72 -51.47
C GLY A 581 -15.02 -19.74 -50.60
N ARG A 582 -14.34 -18.91 -49.81
CA ARG A 582 -14.40 -17.43 -49.95
C ARG A 582 -13.16 -16.84 -49.27
N ARG A 583 -12.39 -16.03 -49.99
CA ARG A 583 -11.27 -15.27 -49.41
C ARG A 583 -11.85 -14.04 -48.75
N GLU A 584 -11.40 -13.70 -47.55
CA GLU A 584 -11.59 -12.35 -47.01
C GLU A 584 -11.06 -11.36 -48.06
N THR A 585 -11.94 -10.52 -48.60
CA THR A 585 -11.59 -9.63 -49.71
C THR A 585 -11.42 -8.20 -49.22
N VAL A 586 -10.18 -7.72 -49.16
CA VAL A 586 -9.87 -6.29 -49.05
C VAL A 586 -9.90 -5.67 -50.46
N ARG A 587 -10.77 -4.69 -50.68
CA ARG A 587 -10.89 -3.95 -51.96
C ARG A 587 -10.74 -2.46 -51.71
N CYS A 588 -9.84 -1.82 -52.43
CA CYS A 588 -9.63 -0.37 -52.35
C CYS A 588 -10.11 0.28 -53.65
N TYR A 589 -11.04 1.24 -53.58
CA TYR A 589 -11.54 1.95 -54.76
C TYR A 589 -12.02 3.39 -54.45
N PRO A 590 -11.93 4.33 -55.41
CA PRO A 590 -11.18 4.20 -56.66
C PRO A 590 -9.68 4.07 -56.38
N ASN A 591 -8.96 3.38 -57.27
CA ASN A 591 -7.51 3.28 -57.21
C ASN A 591 -6.97 3.13 -58.64
N PRO A 592 -6.37 4.17 -59.25
CA PRO A 592 -5.93 5.42 -58.60
C PRO A 592 -7.06 6.32 -58.07
N PHE A 593 -6.73 7.20 -57.11
CA PHE A 593 -7.67 8.16 -56.53
C PHE A 593 -7.14 9.60 -56.59
N GLU A 594 -8.06 10.58 -56.62
CA GLU A 594 -7.75 12.02 -56.64
C GLU A 594 -7.91 12.64 -55.24
N GLU A 595 -9.13 12.58 -54.67
CA GLU A 595 -9.44 13.17 -53.35
C GLU A 595 -9.50 12.12 -52.25
N SER A 596 -10.37 11.11 -52.39
CA SER A 596 -10.54 10.02 -51.42
C SER A 596 -10.52 8.63 -52.06
N PHE A 597 -10.20 7.62 -51.27
CA PHE A 597 -10.46 6.22 -51.62
C PHE A 597 -11.18 5.51 -50.47
N THR A 598 -11.88 4.43 -50.81
CA THR A 598 -12.65 3.62 -49.88
C THR A 598 -12.05 2.22 -49.79
N VAL A 599 -11.94 1.68 -48.58
CA VAL A 599 -11.55 0.31 -48.29
C VAL A 599 -12.78 -0.49 -47.87
N HIS A 600 -13.12 -1.50 -48.66
CA HIS A 600 -14.12 -2.51 -48.30
C HIS A 600 -13.42 -3.78 -47.83
N TYR A 601 -13.88 -4.34 -46.73
CA TYR A 601 -13.34 -5.59 -46.17
C TYR A 601 -14.42 -6.36 -45.42
N SER A 602 -14.26 -7.69 -45.38
CA SER A 602 -15.19 -8.62 -44.75
C SER A 602 -14.47 -9.40 -43.66
N LEU A 603 -15.13 -9.60 -42.51
CA LEU A 603 -14.67 -10.48 -41.44
C LEU A 603 -15.60 -11.67 -41.33
N GLU A 604 -15.07 -12.89 -41.42
CA GLU A 604 -15.85 -14.11 -41.17
C GLU A 604 -15.97 -14.42 -39.67
N LYS A 605 -15.00 -13.95 -38.87
CA LYS A 605 -14.91 -14.15 -37.42
C LYS A 605 -14.55 -12.83 -36.74
N PRO A 606 -14.93 -12.61 -35.47
CA PRO A 606 -14.55 -11.39 -34.76
C PRO A 606 -13.01 -11.33 -34.61
N GLY A 607 -12.42 -10.16 -34.85
CA GLY A 607 -10.97 -10.03 -34.89
C GLY A 607 -10.49 -8.58 -34.94
N LEU A 608 -9.21 -8.38 -34.61
CA LEU A 608 -8.56 -7.08 -34.77
C LEU A 608 -8.38 -6.78 -36.25
N VAL A 609 -8.71 -5.55 -36.63
CA VAL A 609 -8.44 -4.99 -37.95
C VAL A 609 -7.48 -3.83 -37.78
N GLU A 610 -6.28 -3.97 -38.32
CA GLU A 610 -5.31 -2.88 -38.43
C GLU A 610 -5.13 -2.52 -39.90
N MET A 611 -5.29 -1.25 -40.25
CA MET A 611 -5.07 -0.73 -41.59
C MET A 611 -4.12 0.46 -41.53
N VAL A 612 -2.88 0.26 -41.98
CA VAL A 612 -1.82 1.27 -41.97
C VAL A 612 -1.45 1.64 -43.41
N LEU A 613 -1.61 2.91 -43.76
CA LEU A 613 -1.16 3.46 -45.04
C LEU A 613 0.32 3.84 -44.91
N MET A 614 1.17 3.34 -45.81
CA MET A 614 2.62 3.50 -45.76
C MET A 614 3.18 4.01 -47.10
N ASP A 615 4.32 4.68 -47.05
CA ASP A 615 5.08 5.07 -48.25
C ASP A 615 5.92 3.90 -48.81
N VAL A 616 6.61 4.14 -49.93
CA VAL A 616 7.47 3.14 -50.59
C VAL A 616 8.69 2.72 -49.76
N MET A 617 9.03 3.46 -48.70
CA MET A 617 10.09 3.13 -47.75
C MET A 617 9.54 2.38 -46.52
N GLY A 618 8.24 2.07 -46.48
CA GLY A 618 7.58 1.39 -45.38
C GLY A 618 7.28 2.29 -44.18
N ARG A 619 7.43 3.61 -44.30
CA ARG A 619 7.09 4.55 -43.22
C ARG A 619 5.57 4.71 -43.16
N ALA A 620 5.00 4.55 -41.96
CA ALA A 620 3.57 4.78 -41.75
C ALA A 620 3.23 6.26 -41.96
N HIS A 621 2.28 6.51 -42.86
CA HIS A 621 1.71 7.82 -43.13
C HIS A 621 0.42 8.03 -42.33
N ASP A 622 -0.41 7.00 -42.20
CA ASP A 622 -1.64 7.08 -41.43
C ASP A 622 -2.18 5.72 -40.98
N VAL A 623 -3.05 5.72 -39.98
CA VAL A 623 -3.79 4.55 -39.50
C VAL A 623 -5.27 4.75 -39.79
N LEU A 624 -5.80 3.98 -40.75
CA LEU A 624 -7.19 4.08 -41.20
C LEU A 624 -8.14 3.31 -40.27
N VAL A 625 -7.66 2.20 -39.71
CA VAL A 625 -8.40 1.37 -38.74
C VAL A 625 -7.41 0.81 -37.75
N SER A 626 -7.77 0.88 -36.47
CA SER A 626 -7.14 0.09 -35.41
C SER A 626 -8.24 -0.22 -34.38
N ALA A 627 -9.02 -1.25 -34.68
CA ALA A 627 -10.21 -1.57 -33.89
C ALA A 627 -10.57 -3.05 -33.99
N TYR A 628 -11.15 -3.59 -32.92
CA TYR A 628 -11.80 -4.89 -32.95
C TYR A 628 -13.14 -4.79 -33.67
N LYS A 629 -13.42 -5.75 -34.56
CA LYS A 629 -14.66 -5.80 -35.34
C LYS A 629 -15.34 -7.15 -35.19
N THR A 630 -16.67 -7.16 -35.12
CA THR A 630 -17.49 -8.38 -35.18
C THR A 630 -17.57 -8.91 -36.62
N PRO A 631 -18.04 -10.16 -36.86
CA PRO A 631 -18.24 -10.66 -38.22
C PRO A 631 -19.17 -9.75 -39.02
N GLY A 632 -18.79 -9.40 -40.25
CA GLY A 632 -19.56 -8.48 -41.07
C GLY A 632 -18.75 -7.84 -42.19
N GLU A 633 -19.45 -7.06 -43.01
CA GLU A 633 -18.87 -6.24 -44.08
C GLU A 633 -18.67 -4.81 -43.57
N TYR A 634 -17.51 -4.24 -43.84
CA TYR A 634 -17.11 -2.92 -43.36
C TYR A 634 -16.61 -2.05 -44.49
N THR A 635 -16.67 -0.74 -44.26
CA THR A 635 -16.25 0.28 -45.21
C THR A 635 -15.55 1.41 -44.47
N VAL A 636 -14.39 1.84 -44.97
CA VAL A 636 -13.60 2.94 -44.41
C VAL A 636 -13.22 3.87 -45.55
N GLU A 637 -13.60 5.13 -45.44
CA GLU A 637 -13.23 6.17 -46.40
C GLU A 637 -11.99 6.93 -45.89
N TYR A 638 -11.03 7.17 -46.78
CA TYR A 638 -9.83 7.96 -46.51
C TYR A 638 -9.76 9.17 -47.45
N ALA A 639 -9.89 10.37 -46.88
CA ALA A 639 -9.95 11.64 -47.62
C ALA A 639 -8.60 12.18 -48.10
N GLY A 640 -7.53 11.37 -48.08
CA GLY A 640 -6.22 11.82 -48.56
C GLY A 640 -5.56 12.91 -47.71
N ILE A 641 -6.04 13.14 -46.48
CA ILE A 641 -5.53 14.12 -45.51
C ILE A 641 -5.06 13.33 -44.27
N GLY A 642 -3.77 13.42 -43.98
CA GLY A 642 -3.17 12.77 -42.83
C GLY A 642 -3.61 13.37 -41.49
N SER A 643 -3.39 12.63 -40.41
CA SER A 643 -3.61 13.06 -39.00
C SER A 643 -2.99 14.44 -38.65
N ASN A 644 -1.93 14.87 -39.34
CA ASN A 644 -1.31 16.20 -39.20
C ASN A 644 -1.92 17.31 -40.09
N LYS A 645 -3.11 17.09 -40.67
CA LYS A 645 -3.77 17.95 -41.68
C LYS A 645 -2.96 18.16 -42.96
N GLN A 646 -1.95 17.32 -43.22
CA GLN A 646 -1.16 17.36 -44.44
C GLN A 646 -1.81 16.53 -45.53
N GLN A 647 -1.95 17.10 -46.72
CA GLN A 647 -2.48 16.38 -47.87
C GLN A 647 -1.46 15.37 -48.39
N LEU A 648 -1.88 14.13 -48.62
CA LEU A 648 -1.04 13.07 -49.17
C LEU A 648 -0.49 13.52 -50.54
N PRO A 649 0.83 13.52 -50.77
CA PRO A 649 1.38 13.83 -52.09
C PRO A 649 0.91 12.84 -53.19
N PRO A 650 0.85 13.25 -54.46
CA PRO A 650 0.69 12.31 -55.57
C PRO A 650 1.84 11.29 -55.59
N GLY A 651 1.52 10.01 -55.70
CA GLY A 651 2.53 8.96 -55.56
C GLY A 651 1.94 7.57 -55.36
N VAL A 652 2.84 6.60 -55.16
CA VAL A 652 2.50 5.21 -54.83
C VAL A 652 2.62 5.01 -53.33
N TYR A 653 1.61 4.39 -52.74
CA TYR A 653 1.52 4.03 -51.33
C TYR A 653 1.13 2.56 -51.19
N PHE A 654 1.29 2.02 -49.99
CA PHE A 654 0.91 0.67 -49.64
C PHE A 654 0.02 0.68 -48.40
N LEU A 655 -1.18 0.12 -48.53
CA LEU A 655 -2.06 -0.13 -47.39
C LEU A 655 -1.78 -1.53 -46.86
N ARG A 656 -1.13 -1.63 -45.70
CA ARG A 656 -1.01 -2.89 -44.95
C ARG A 656 -2.29 -3.08 -44.15
N THR A 657 -2.98 -4.16 -44.42
CA THR A 657 -4.19 -4.56 -43.71
C THR A 657 -3.91 -5.86 -42.98
N THR A 658 -4.12 -5.89 -41.69
CA THR A 658 -4.06 -7.08 -40.84
C THR A 658 -5.48 -7.39 -40.38
N ILE A 659 -6.06 -8.51 -40.81
CA ILE A 659 -7.37 -8.99 -40.35
C ILE A 659 -7.16 -10.36 -39.73
N ALA A 660 -7.50 -10.52 -38.45
CA ALA A 660 -7.38 -11.81 -37.75
C ALA A 660 -6.00 -12.49 -37.89
N GLY A 661 -4.93 -11.70 -38.04
CA GLY A 661 -3.54 -12.17 -38.22
C GLY A 661 -3.09 -12.30 -39.69
N ASP A 662 -4.02 -12.32 -40.65
CA ASP A 662 -3.70 -12.34 -42.07
C ASP A 662 -3.30 -10.93 -42.57
N ILE A 663 -2.09 -10.83 -43.09
CA ILE A 663 -1.56 -9.59 -43.64
C ILE A 663 -1.76 -9.55 -45.15
N THR A 664 -2.46 -8.53 -45.62
CA THR A 664 -2.57 -8.18 -47.03
C THR A 664 -1.99 -6.80 -47.27
N VAL A 665 -1.34 -6.62 -48.43
CA VAL A 665 -0.80 -5.32 -48.83
C VAL A 665 -1.44 -4.91 -50.15
N SER A 666 -2.17 -3.81 -50.12
CA SER A 666 -2.78 -3.22 -51.31
C SER A 666 -1.97 -2.03 -51.79
N LYS A 667 -1.58 -2.01 -53.06
CA LYS A 667 -0.95 -0.84 -53.68
C LYS A 667 -2.01 0.24 -53.89
N ILE A 668 -1.78 1.46 -53.42
CA ILE A 668 -2.64 2.63 -53.58
C ILE A 668 -1.92 3.69 -54.42
N ILE A 669 -2.60 4.29 -55.40
CA ILE A 669 -2.01 5.31 -56.29
C ILE A 669 -2.79 6.61 -56.14
N LYS A 670 -2.13 7.68 -55.68
CA LYS A 670 -2.70 9.03 -55.67
C LYS A 670 -2.27 9.81 -56.91
N THR A 671 -3.23 10.38 -57.64
CA THR A 671 -2.99 11.22 -58.81
C THR A 671 -3.07 12.71 -58.49
N LEU A 672 -2.46 13.54 -59.34
CA LEU A 672 -2.63 15.01 -59.28
C LEU A 672 -4.07 15.37 -59.65
N ASN A 673 -4.70 16.27 -58.90
CA ASN A 673 -5.95 16.91 -59.34
C ASN A 673 -5.73 17.55 -60.72
N LYS A 674 -6.43 17.06 -61.74
CA LYS A 674 -6.40 17.63 -63.08
C LYS A 674 -7.63 18.49 -63.32
N HIS A 675 -7.77 19.61 -62.61
CA HIS A 675 -8.52 20.77 -63.10
C HIS A 675 -7.93 22.06 -62.50
N PRO A 676 -7.86 23.16 -63.30
CA PRO A 676 -7.09 24.38 -63.01
C PRO A 676 -7.66 25.25 -61.88
#